data_AF-A0A0G1GJN4-F1
#
_entry.id   AF-A0A0G1GJN4-F1
#
_cell.length_a   1.000
_cell.length_b   1.000
_cell.length_c   1.000
_cell.angle_alpha   90.00
_cell.angle_beta   90.00
_cell.angle_gamma   90.00
#
_symmetry.space_group_name_H-M   'P 1'
#
loop_
_entity.id
_entity.type
_entity.pdbx_description
1 polymer ?
#
loop_
_entity_poly.entity_id
_entity_poly.type
_entity_poly.pdbx_seq_one_letter_code
_entity_poly.pdbx_strand_id
1 'polypeptide(L)'
;MKKIFLAVFISLFFIFPKNLTEAQEIPDLECVGRELAKYVNGVIDNAGSLENVKLLSPAFNLGSPYEVEMFGYMVEYGANFAALDGFSGNLYSHPQGLDLRAYQQYTELGWKGRFDSYGKPVVITEFGDFRLSPDDSTKDARQWLIDEMIMEFNDVHSDPGIISTLYFSVLDYNKYGGNAGFSWNNMSDGEISTVIASNPGVAGANSASIVDGTGSFPVKVVSTGTGLTWVLEITMGPGDIANTIAAVRSAHAQGLVPVVRFCHQFGCGFSADPAELAAFIRQLDAAVDQEVWVIAGPNEPVAELWATPECQGRDWKVEWWDCSEIARDTETGEESAEFHSLRPYPASNTCSATNPDLVSICGNDMLVIEDIEVTPRDGSCSGSTCHFEIQGQTEITIDTTNLELPILGNTGLVPNGVSGANILSFEERVNEYVSWYLNGVIQRAEERYFISPRDIYELVNFSGPLRKLLPQQTQTTLRQTQKNEVGGTRHDQIVACRDGEDPTACYVRQQEEYERISEVNITRPNNPTTSYIPYSSTEDADGYIYGPPSSWEPATETIGEVEISNLSIDYDQDVDSLERLYFAHIFENKKLGETLQSTYLPGKPPKKTFTLTAPLLPTPNSPLWPDWVTRYLLDHGLPILPDDLNDLDIDIEIPLPDALQPDGPNFDEIPADVVLPEQEGGCTIVGAVNNPGDDLYGELDETTRENKRELSGEKYEDFIENEGSVTGVINYTATFDHTFDEAFSDSDNSANQTCKSNCLLGPLDQMTACSAQCDVDFPPSTEQKYTARVVIKIPVALEMPGANDIWADFVGGSGSIFRKMFPKIGAGSARDKIIDLPGESNASYEADNILVSGGQLTNEITLAGNIDKPVPGSSASVYFPHLGGISEYFLKDIQKMLRPKGVSGGQIETTKNECSINCNTSATLSPEAQKYEFLRDIVIDLAGRWTETQQNPGKNYAKECFNDVINQSVAKGVNPALTLTIWLNESGASNYTSSVTSCVTQDFGINKPEIASDFKAQLNGFLALPGSLGYEDCAYDEDQNWEAPIHGFLNRFKQGGCDPTDEVGNNYYELIQREWEFLNLSCPFPDYPTDMSCP
;
A
#
# COMPACT_ATOMS: atom_id res chain seq x y z
N MET A 1 -16.97 58.85 -6.99
CA MET A 1 -17.41 57.48 -6.61
C MET A 1 -16.75 56.43 -7.52
N LYS A 2 -15.42 56.34 -7.50
CA LYS A 2 -14.62 55.42 -8.35
C LYS A 2 -13.24 55.09 -7.73
N LYS A 3 -13.11 55.16 -6.40
CA LYS A 3 -11.82 54.97 -5.68
C LYS A 3 -11.90 54.19 -4.35
N ILE A 4 -13.00 53.49 -4.06
CA ILE A 4 -13.14 52.72 -2.80
C ILE A 4 -13.36 51.20 -3.04
N PHE A 5 -13.57 50.77 -4.28
CA PHE A 5 -13.80 49.34 -4.59
C PHE A 5 -12.55 48.56 -5.06
N LEU A 6 -11.36 49.19 -5.07
CA LEU A 6 -10.12 48.61 -5.61
C LEU A 6 -9.06 48.30 -4.53
N ALA A 7 -9.38 48.49 -3.25
CA ALA A 7 -8.46 48.24 -2.13
C ALA A 7 -8.80 47.01 -1.28
N VAL A 8 -9.87 46.27 -1.63
CA VAL A 8 -10.35 45.10 -0.87
C VAL A 8 -10.11 43.77 -1.61
N PHE A 9 -9.55 43.80 -2.82
CA PHE A 9 -9.37 42.60 -3.65
C PHE A 9 -7.91 42.32 -4.09
N ILE A 10 -6.93 43.13 -3.64
CA ILE A 10 -5.51 43.03 -4.05
C ILE A 10 -4.60 42.92 -2.82
N SER A 11 -5.05 42.24 -1.75
CA SER A 11 -4.22 41.99 -0.55
C SER A 11 -4.29 40.56 -0.02
N LEU A 12 -4.83 39.62 -0.82
CA LEU A 12 -4.86 38.18 -0.50
C LEU A 12 -3.84 37.36 -1.31
N PHE A 13 -2.86 38.03 -1.93
CA PHE A 13 -1.74 37.40 -2.61
C PHE A 13 -0.44 37.93 -2.00
N PHE A 14 0.41 36.98 -1.60
CA PHE A 14 1.83 37.04 -1.21
C PHE A 14 2.17 36.73 0.26
N ILE A 15 2.97 35.65 0.37
CA ILE A 15 3.96 35.24 1.39
C ILE A 15 3.48 34.25 2.47
N PHE A 16 3.73 32.96 2.23
CA PHE A 16 4.17 32.02 3.27
C PHE A 16 5.54 31.44 2.85
N PRO A 17 6.62 31.64 3.62
CA PRO A 17 7.87 30.91 3.46
C PRO A 17 7.94 29.73 4.44
N LYS A 18 8.31 28.57 3.89
CA LYS A 18 9.30 27.57 4.34
C LYS A 18 9.52 27.27 5.85
N ASN A 19 9.56 25.95 6.10
CA ASN A 19 10.32 25.16 7.09
C ASN A 19 9.58 24.69 8.36
N LEU A 20 9.14 23.44 8.35
CA LEU A 20 8.96 22.58 9.53
C LEU A 20 9.76 21.29 9.24
N THR A 21 10.82 21.03 10.00
CA THR A 21 11.82 19.97 9.71
C THR A 21 11.87 18.85 10.74
N GLU A 22 10.79 18.59 11.50
CA GLU A 22 10.74 17.44 12.41
C GLU A 22 9.26 17.10 12.71
N ALA A 23 8.66 16.27 11.86
CA ALA A 23 7.30 15.75 12.07
C ALA A 23 7.40 14.51 12.98
N GLN A 24 6.89 14.62 14.20
CA GLN A 24 6.77 13.53 15.15
C GLN A 24 5.77 12.49 14.60
N GLU A 25 6.15 11.21 14.58
CA GLU A 25 5.27 10.09 14.16
C GLU A 25 3.95 10.12 14.95
N ILE A 26 2.83 10.03 14.24
CA ILE A 26 1.51 9.95 14.87
C ILE A 26 1.29 8.49 15.28
N PRO A 27 1.13 8.18 16.58
CA PRO A 27 0.90 6.82 17.04
C PRO A 27 -0.48 6.31 16.62
N ASP A 28 -0.67 4.98 16.68
CA ASP A 28 -1.98 4.34 16.51
C ASP A 28 -2.98 4.94 17.52
N LEU A 29 -3.89 5.78 17.03
CA LEU A 29 -4.83 6.54 17.85
C LEU A 29 -5.85 5.65 18.56
N GLU A 30 -6.20 4.50 17.97
CA GLU A 30 -7.08 3.51 18.61
C GLU A 30 -6.34 2.84 19.77
N CYS A 31 -5.11 2.40 19.55
CA CYS A 31 -4.26 1.87 20.62
C CYS A 31 -4.15 2.88 21.76
N VAL A 32 -3.74 4.13 21.45
CA VAL A 32 -3.57 5.18 22.46
C VAL A 32 -4.88 5.41 23.21
N GLY A 33 -6.01 5.57 22.50
CA GLY A 33 -7.31 5.79 23.13
C GLY A 33 -7.74 4.64 24.04
N ARG A 34 -7.55 3.39 23.61
CA ARG A 34 -7.86 2.18 24.37
C ARG A 34 -7.04 2.06 25.64
N GLU A 35 -5.72 2.16 25.52
CA GLU A 35 -4.82 1.97 26.65
C GLU A 35 -4.87 3.16 27.62
N LEU A 36 -5.06 4.38 27.10
CA LEU A 36 -5.24 5.55 27.93
C LEU A 36 -6.56 5.52 28.70
N ALA A 37 -7.65 5.01 28.11
CA ALA A 37 -8.90 4.79 28.84
C ALA A 37 -8.69 3.84 30.03
N LYS A 38 -7.96 2.74 29.83
CA LYS A 38 -7.60 1.81 30.92
C LYS A 38 -6.73 2.50 31.97
N TYR A 39 -5.73 3.27 31.55
CA TYR A 39 -4.84 3.99 32.46
C TYR A 39 -5.61 4.98 33.35
N VAL A 40 -6.41 5.87 32.75
CA VAL A 40 -7.23 6.87 33.46
C VAL A 40 -8.19 6.20 34.43
N ASN A 41 -8.89 5.15 34.00
CA ASN A 41 -9.77 4.37 34.88
C ASN A 41 -9.01 3.75 36.04
N GLY A 42 -7.82 3.19 35.78
CA GLY A 42 -6.93 2.69 36.81
C GLY A 42 -6.53 3.77 37.82
N VAL A 43 -6.24 4.99 37.37
CA VAL A 43 -5.89 6.11 38.27
C VAL A 43 -7.09 6.47 39.15
N ILE A 44 -8.29 6.61 38.56
CA ILE A 44 -9.53 6.92 39.28
C ILE A 44 -9.82 5.87 40.34
N ASP A 45 -9.82 4.59 39.95
CA ASP A 45 -10.16 3.47 40.84
C ASP A 45 -9.17 3.33 42.00
N ASN A 46 -7.88 3.47 41.71
CA ASN A 46 -6.85 3.38 42.74
C ASN A 46 -6.82 4.63 43.63
N ALA A 47 -7.04 5.83 43.10
CA ALA A 47 -7.03 7.06 43.90
C ALA A 47 -8.15 7.04 44.94
N GLY A 48 -9.31 6.49 44.59
CA GLY A 48 -10.45 6.36 45.49
C GLY A 48 -11.08 7.72 45.80
N SER A 49 -11.67 7.86 46.99
CA SER A 49 -12.26 9.12 47.43
C SER A 49 -11.16 10.08 47.93
N LEU A 50 -11.09 11.25 47.31
CA LEU A 50 -10.16 12.33 47.64
C LEU A 50 -10.93 13.47 48.33
N GLU A 51 -10.35 14.06 49.39
CA GLU A 51 -10.99 15.15 50.14
C GLU A 51 -10.65 16.54 49.59
N ASN A 52 -9.38 16.73 49.23
CA ASN A 52 -8.79 18.02 48.86
C ASN A 52 -8.32 18.06 47.40
N VAL A 53 -8.05 16.91 46.77
CA VAL A 53 -7.67 16.83 45.35
C VAL A 53 -8.90 16.71 44.45
N LYS A 54 -8.88 17.45 43.34
CA LYS A 54 -9.81 17.41 42.21
C LYS A 54 -9.13 16.80 40.99
N LEU A 55 -9.72 15.77 40.39
CA LEU A 55 -9.13 15.10 39.23
C LEU A 55 -9.60 15.73 37.92
N LEU A 56 -8.65 16.09 37.07
CA LEU A 56 -8.86 16.50 35.69
C LEU A 56 -8.59 15.33 34.75
N SER A 57 -9.16 15.35 33.54
CA SER A 57 -8.76 14.44 32.45
C SER A 57 -7.27 14.60 32.12
N PRO A 58 -6.67 13.69 31.33
CA PRO A 58 -5.45 14.03 30.57
C PRO A 58 -5.60 15.39 29.87
N ALA A 59 -4.50 16.12 29.69
CA ALA A 59 -4.55 17.45 29.08
C ALA A 59 -4.48 17.34 27.56
N PHE A 60 -5.62 17.27 26.90
CA PHE A 60 -5.69 17.11 25.43
C PHE A 60 -5.17 18.35 24.68
N ASN A 61 -4.50 18.18 23.54
CA ASN A 61 -4.25 19.30 22.64
C ASN A 61 -5.55 19.66 21.91
N LEU A 62 -6.24 20.69 22.41
CA LEU A 62 -7.58 21.06 21.95
C LEU A 62 -7.60 21.69 20.55
N GLY A 63 -6.42 21.99 19.98
CA GLY A 63 -6.26 22.41 18.58
C GLY A 63 -5.98 21.26 17.61
N SER A 64 -5.78 20.04 18.09
CA SER A 64 -5.42 18.88 17.27
C SER A 64 -6.66 18.04 16.91
N PRO A 65 -6.91 17.75 15.61
CA PRO A 65 -7.95 16.79 15.21
C PRO A 65 -7.63 15.35 15.64
N TYR A 66 -6.36 14.99 15.79
CA TYR A 66 -5.96 13.63 16.22
C TYR A 66 -6.38 13.34 17.67
N GLU A 67 -6.29 14.35 18.54
CA GLU A 67 -6.75 14.25 19.93
C GLU A 67 -8.27 14.08 20.00
N VAL A 68 -9.02 14.64 19.05
CA VAL A 68 -10.48 14.48 18.97
C VAL A 68 -10.86 13.04 18.65
N GLU A 69 -10.12 12.42 17.74
CA GLU A 69 -10.29 11.03 17.33
C GLU A 69 -9.89 10.06 18.45
N MET A 70 -8.69 10.25 19.02
CA MET A 70 -8.22 9.48 20.18
C MET A 70 -9.18 9.58 21.38
N PHE A 71 -9.73 10.78 21.66
CA PHE A 71 -10.77 10.94 22.68
C PHE A 71 -12.04 10.12 22.36
N GLY A 72 -12.41 10.03 21.07
CA GLY A 72 -13.50 9.16 20.61
C GLY A 72 -13.28 7.71 21.03
N TYR A 73 -12.09 7.17 20.75
CA TYR A 73 -11.70 5.83 21.18
C TYR A 73 -11.68 5.69 22.71
N MET A 74 -11.20 6.69 23.45
CA MET A 74 -11.27 6.64 24.91
C MET A 74 -12.71 6.46 25.42
N VAL A 75 -13.67 7.20 24.85
CA VAL A 75 -15.09 7.07 25.19
C VAL A 75 -15.62 5.68 24.83
N GLU A 76 -15.28 5.20 23.63
CA GLU A 76 -15.66 3.88 23.15
C GLU A 76 -15.16 2.75 24.08
N TYR A 77 -13.90 2.82 24.52
CA TYR A 77 -13.29 1.87 25.45
C TYR A 77 -13.62 2.13 26.93
N GLY A 78 -14.63 2.97 27.19
CA GLY A 78 -15.23 3.11 28.52
C GLY A 78 -14.41 3.95 29.49
N ALA A 79 -13.69 4.97 29.02
CA ALA A 79 -13.09 5.98 29.90
C ALA A 79 -14.17 6.60 30.81
N ASN A 80 -13.94 6.55 32.12
CA ASN A 80 -14.87 6.99 33.15
C ASN A 80 -14.76 8.49 33.41
N PHE A 81 -14.92 9.30 32.36
CA PHE A 81 -14.84 10.76 32.46
C PHE A 81 -15.89 11.35 33.44
N ALA A 82 -17.00 10.66 33.67
CA ALA A 82 -18.01 11.06 34.64
C ALA A 82 -17.50 11.09 36.09
N ALA A 83 -16.49 10.27 36.43
CA ALA A 83 -15.89 10.20 37.75
C ALA A 83 -14.84 11.30 38.01
N LEU A 84 -14.38 11.99 36.96
CA LEU A 84 -13.48 13.14 37.09
C LEU A 84 -14.23 14.38 37.62
N ASP A 85 -13.49 15.32 38.20
CA ASP A 85 -14.02 16.62 38.63
C ASP A 85 -14.05 17.64 37.50
N GLY A 86 -13.24 17.48 36.44
CA GLY A 86 -13.16 18.38 35.30
C GLY A 86 -12.39 17.81 34.10
N PHE A 87 -12.36 18.55 33.00
CA PHE A 87 -11.48 18.30 31.85
C PHE A 87 -10.31 19.28 31.84
N SER A 88 -9.19 18.85 31.26
CA SER A 88 -8.07 19.73 30.98
C SER A 88 -7.66 19.67 29.52
N GLY A 89 -7.02 20.72 29.04
CA GLY A 89 -6.48 20.75 27.69
C GLY A 89 -5.67 22.00 27.40
N ASN A 90 -4.86 21.90 26.35
CA ASN A 90 -3.97 22.93 25.86
C ASN A 90 -4.62 23.60 24.66
N LEU A 91 -4.59 24.93 24.64
CA LEU A 91 -5.26 25.70 23.61
C LEU A 91 -4.42 26.92 23.24
N TYR A 92 -3.92 26.93 22.02
CA TYR A 92 -3.07 28.00 21.53
C TYR A 92 -3.68 28.67 20.31
N SER A 93 -3.43 29.96 20.22
CA SER A 93 -3.80 30.76 19.07
C SER A 93 -2.72 30.62 18.01
N HIS A 94 -3.17 30.49 16.76
CA HIS A 94 -2.28 30.43 15.62
C HIS A 94 -1.22 29.30 15.68
N PRO A 95 -1.60 28.05 16.03
CA PRO A 95 -0.65 26.95 16.03
C PRO A 95 -0.15 26.74 14.60
N GLN A 96 1.17 26.86 14.42
CA GLN A 96 1.93 26.39 13.26
C GLN A 96 1.29 26.68 11.88
N GLY A 97 0.80 27.89 11.66
CA GLY A 97 0.34 28.35 10.33
C GLY A 97 -1.17 28.32 10.07
N LEU A 98 -1.99 27.92 11.05
CA LEU A 98 -3.46 28.02 10.94
C LEU A 98 -3.96 29.38 11.46
N ASP A 99 -4.66 30.14 10.62
CA ASP A 99 -5.31 31.42 10.99
C ASP A 99 -6.62 31.24 11.77
N LEU A 100 -6.54 30.47 12.86
CA LEU A 100 -7.65 30.18 13.75
C LEU A 100 -7.34 30.62 15.19
N ARG A 101 -8.30 31.33 15.77
CA ARG A 101 -8.28 31.72 17.19
C ARG A 101 -8.44 30.51 18.10
N ALA A 102 -7.83 30.55 19.28
CA ALA A 102 -7.87 29.47 20.26
C ALA A 102 -9.30 28.96 20.53
N TYR A 103 -10.22 29.82 20.97
CA TYR A 103 -11.60 29.42 21.28
C TYR A 103 -12.39 28.88 20.08
N GLN A 104 -12.05 29.34 18.87
CA GLN A 104 -12.66 28.84 17.64
C GLN A 104 -12.28 27.38 17.40
N GLN A 105 -11.02 27.00 17.61
CA GLN A 105 -10.59 25.60 17.50
C GLN A 105 -11.35 24.71 18.50
N TYR A 106 -11.46 25.14 19.77
CA TYR A 106 -12.22 24.43 20.81
C TYR A 106 -13.69 24.17 20.42
N THR A 107 -14.33 25.12 19.74
CA THR A 107 -15.73 24.99 19.33
C THR A 107 -15.90 24.24 18.01
N GLU A 108 -15.09 24.53 17.00
CA GLU A 108 -15.20 23.96 15.65
C GLU A 108 -14.76 22.48 15.58
N LEU A 109 -13.76 22.08 16.38
CA LEU A 109 -13.38 20.67 16.53
C LEU A 109 -14.35 19.88 17.43
N GLY A 110 -15.33 20.57 18.02
CA GLY A 110 -16.41 19.97 18.80
C GLY A 110 -16.00 19.53 20.21
N TRP A 111 -14.88 20.03 20.76
CA TRP A 111 -14.50 19.77 22.15
C TRP A 111 -15.54 20.26 23.14
N LYS A 112 -16.11 21.45 22.89
CA LYS A 112 -17.20 22.00 23.70
C LYS A 112 -18.35 21.00 23.90
N GLY A 113 -18.88 20.46 22.80
CA GLY A 113 -20.00 19.52 22.86
C GLY A 113 -19.64 18.22 23.61
N ARG A 114 -18.40 17.74 23.45
CA ARG A 114 -17.90 16.55 24.14
C ARG A 114 -17.80 16.77 25.65
N PHE A 115 -17.18 17.86 26.09
CA PHE A 115 -17.02 18.16 27.52
C PHE A 115 -18.35 18.53 28.19
N ASP A 116 -19.19 19.34 27.52
CA ASP A 116 -20.52 19.72 28.01
C ASP A 116 -21.42 18.49 28.24
N SER A 117 -21.23 17.41 27.47
CA SER A 117 -22.02 16.17 27.61
C SER A 117 -21.85 15.49 28.98
N TYR A 118 -20.75 15.74 29.68
CA TYR A 118 -20.49 15.23 31.04
C TYR A 118 -20.86 16.24 32.14
N GLY A 119 -21.20 17.49 31.77
CA GLY A 119 -21.53 18.55 32.72
C GLY A 119 -20.40 18.90 33.68
N LYS A 120 -19.15 18.75 33.24
CA LYS A 120 -17.94 19.02 34.03
C LYS A 120 -17.26 20.31 33.57
N PRO A 121 -16.64 21.06 34.49
CA PRO A 121 -15.87 22.25 34.13
C PRO A 121 -14.60 21.89 33.35
N VAL A 122 -14.05 22.87 32.63
CA VAL A 122 -12.82 22.78 31.85
C VAL A 122 -11.78 23.74 32.42
N VAL A 123 -10.55 23.25 32.57
CA VAL A 123 -9.36 24.05 32.92
C VAL A 123 -8.42 24.04 31.72
N ILE A 124 -8.21 25.20 31.09
CA ILE A 124 -7.23 25.33 29.99
C ILE A 124 -5.85 25.45 30.62
N THR A 125 -5.07 24.37 30.55
CA THR A 125 -3.80 24.22 31.28
C THR A 125 -2.62 24.90 30.60
N GLU A 126 -2.76 25.13 29.29
CA GLU A 126 -1.83 25.91 28.49
C GLU A 126 -2.60 26.83 27.56
N PHE A 127 -2.33 28.12 27.65
CA PHE A 127 -2.95 29.15 26.82
C PHE A 127 -1.93 30.20 26.40
N GLY A 128 -2.00 30.66 25.16
CA GLY A 128 -1.07 31.64 24.64
C GLY A 128 -1.15 31.76 23.12
N ASP A 129 -0.27 32.59 22.58
CA ASP A 129 -0.16 32.84 21.15
C ASP A 129 1.30 32.71 20.74
N PHE A 130 1.58 31.77 19.83
CA PHE A 130 2.95 31.47 19.38
C PHE A 130 3.66 32.67 18.73
N ARG A 131 2.92 33.69 18.27
CA ARG A 131 3.47 34.90 17.65
C ARG A 131 3.99 35.93 18.65
N LEU A 132 3.85 35.71 19.97
CA LEU A 132 4.35 36.63 21.00
C LEU A 132 5.89 36.72 21.08
N SER A 133 6.61 35.98 20.24
CA SER A 133 8.06 35.88 20.25
C SER A 133 8.75 37.25 20.21
N PRO A 134 9.76 37.50 21.07
CA PRO A 134 10.47 38.78 21.15
C PRO A 134 11.10 39.23 19.83
N ASP A 135 11.43 38.28 18.95
CA ASP A 135 12.19 38.54 17.73
C ASP A 135 11.30 38.93 16.54
N ASP A 136 9.96 38.78 16.63
CA ASP A 136 9.08 38.78 15.44
C ASP A 136 8.15 40.00 15.31
N SER A 137 8.19 40.97 16.24
CA SER A 137 7.23 42.10 16.20
C SER A 137 7.89 43.47 16.28
N THR A 138 7.60 44.29 15.25
CA THR A 138 7.56 45.75 15.45
C THR A 138 6.55 46.08 16.55
N LYS A 139 6.72 47.18 17.29
CA LYS A 139 5.81 47.55 18.40
C LYS A 139 4.32 47.52 18.03
N ASP A 140 3.99 47.84 16.78
CA ASP A 140 2.62 47.86 16.28
C ASP A 140 2.03 46.45 16.14
N ALA A 141 2.85 45.46 15.76
CA ALA A 141 2.41 44.06 15.70
C ALA A 141 2.18 43.46 17.10
N ARG A 142 3.01 43.83 18.09
CA ARG A 142 2.83 43.35 19.47
C ARG A 142 1.52 43.85 20.09
N GLN A 143 1.18 45.12 19.92
CA GLN A 143 -0.09 45.63 20.46
C GLN A 143 -1.30 44.94 19.82
N TRP A 144 -1.24 44.67 18.51
CA TRP A 144 -2.29 43.93 17.82
C TRP A 144 -2.46 42.50 18.38
N LEU A 145 -1.37 41.79 18.64
CA LEU A 145 -1.41 40.47 19.30
C LEU A 145 -2.03 40.53 20.70
N ILE A 146 -1.65 41.54 21.50
CA ILE A 146 -2.27 41.75 22.81
C ILE A 146 -3.77 42.03 22.69
N ASP A 147 -4.19 42.83 21.70
CA ASP A 147 -5.60 43.08 21.44
C ASP A 147 -6.36 41.80 21.01
N GLU A 148 -5.71 40.91 20.25
CA GLU A 148 -6.26 39.61 19.89
C GLU A 148 -6.41 38.70 21.10
N MET A 149 -5.39 38.60 21.94
CA MET A 149 -5.45 37.82 23.17
C MET A 149 -6.51 38.35 24.15
N ILE A 150 -6.78 39.65 24.20
CA ILE A 150 -7.92 40.21 24.95
C ILE A 150 -9.22 39.62 24.42
N MET A 151 -9.42 39.63 23.10
CA MET A 151 -10.63 39.07 22.48
C MET A 151 -10.76 37.58 22.75
N GLU A 152 -9.68 36.81 22.62
CA GLU A 152 -9.70 35.38 22.86
C GLU A 152 -9.96 35.03 24.33
N PHE A 153 -9.31 35.71 25.27
CA PHE A 153 -9.58 35.51 26.69
C PHE A 153 -11.04 35.82 27.03
N ASN A 154 -11.61 36.87 26.43
CA ASN A 154 -13.03 37.20 26.59
C ASN A 154 -13.95 36.14 25.98
N ASP A 155 -13.62 35.62 24.79
CA ASP A 155 -14.40 34.58 24.12
C ASP A 155 -14.37 33.27 24.95
N VAL A 156 -13.19 32.84 25.39
CA VAL A 156 -13.00 31.66 26.25
C VAL A 156 -13.82 31.78 27.53
N HIS A 157 -13.78 32.93 28.22
CA HIS A 157 -14.51 33.12 29.48
C HIS A 157 -15.93 33.67 29.33
N SER A 158 -16.42 33.79 28.09
CA SER A 158 -17.85 33.87 27.83
C SER A 158 -18.52 32.49 27.95
N ASP A 159 -17.75 31.40 27.84
CA ASP A 159 -18.22 30.04 28.07
C ASP A 159 -18.22 29.71 29.57
N PRO A 160 -19.40 29.49 30.20
CA PRO A 160 -19.48 29.14 31.61
C PRO A 160 -18.89 27.75 31.94
N GLY A 161 -18.63 26.91 30.93
CA GLY A 161 -17.95 25.62 31.10
C GLY A 161 -16.46 25.75 31.40
N ILE A 162 -15.81 26.86 31.00
CA ILE A 162 -14.38 27.06 31.21
C ILE A 162 -14.14 27.88 32.48
N ILE A 163 -13.64 27.22 33.54
CA ILE A 163 -13.47 27.83 34.86
C ILE A 163 -12.11 28.49 35.07
N SER A 164 -11.11 28.13 34.27
CA SER A 164 -9.80 28.76 34.32
C SER A 164 -8.99 28.60 33.03
N THR A 165 -8.10 29.56 32.79
CA THR A 165 -7.14 29.58 31.68
C THR A 165 -5.76 29.96 32.19
N LEU A 166 -4.76 29.10 31.98
CA LEU A 166 -3.41 29.26 32.50
C LEU A 166 -2.43 29.58 31.37
N TYR A 167 -1.84 30.77 31.40
CA TYR A 167 -0.93 31.20 30.35
C TYR A 167 0.41 30.47 30.42
N PHE A 168 0.82 29.85 29.32
CA PHE A 168 2.00 29.00 29.23
C PHE A 168 3.29 29.82 29.19
N SER A 169 4.15 29.69 30.21
CA SER A 169 5.46 30.36 30.29
C SER A 169 5.41 31.88 30.12
N VAL A 170 4.34 32.50 30.61
CA VAL A 170 4.03 33.91 30.33
C VAL A 170 4.88 34.92 31.10
N LEU A 171 5.41 34.52 32.27
CA LEU A 171 6.12 35.43 33.16
C LEU A 171 7.53 35.70 32.62
N ASP A 172 7.93 36.98 32.60
CA ASP A 172 9.22 37.41 32.07
C ASP A 172 10.40 36.61 32.62
N TYR A 173 10.99 35.79 31.74
CA TYR A 173 12.16 34.98 32.03
C TYR A 173 13.29 35.79 32.65
N ASN A 174 13.59 36.98 32.10
CA ASN A 174 14.71 37.79 32.54
C ASN A 174 14.49 38.38 33.95
N LYS A 175 13.23 38.55 34.34
CA LYS A 175 12.83 39.15 35.61
C LYS A 175 12.56 38.11 36.70
N TYR A 176 12.02 36.95 36.32
CA TYR A 176 11.49 35.95 37.25
C TYR A 176 12.13 34.57 37.12
N GLY A 177 13.02 34.35 36.14
CA GLY A 177 13.70 33.07 35.91
C GLY A 177 12.73 31.96 35.51
N GLY A 178 11.90 32.20 34.48
CA GLY A 178 11.03 31.18 33.86
C GLY A 178 11.84 30.09 33.14
N ASN A 179 11.22 29.33 32.24
CA ASN A 179 11.96 28.40 31.39
C ASN A 179 12.51 29.13 30.15
N ALA A 180 13.84 29.17 29.99
CA ALA A 180 14.50 29.88 28.88
C ALA A 180 14.09 29.34 27.50
N GLY A 181 13.72 28.05 27.43
CA GLY A 181 13.32 27.38 26.19
C GLY A 181 11.98 27.86 25.64
N PHE A 182 11.17 28.57 26.42
CA PHE A 182 9.82 28.99 26.04
C PHE A 182 9.63 30.51 26.08
N SER A 183 10.68 31.27 25.77
CA SER A 183 10.66 32.74 25.79
C SER A 183 9.69 33.38 24.79
N TRP A 184 9.12 32.59 23.88
CA TRP A 184 8.21 33.03 22.82
C TRP A 184 6.82 33.43 23.32
N ASN A 185 6.40 33.05 24.53
CA ASN A 185 5.10 33.45 25.12
C ASN A 185 5.19 34.60 26.14
N ASN A 186 6.34 35.26 26.23
CA ASN A 186 6.59 36.23 27.30
C ASN A 186 5.71 37.49 27.18
N MET A 187 4.99 37.83 28.26
CA MET A 187 4.25 39.08 28.42
C MET A 187 4.73 39.86 29.64
N SER A 188 4.78 41.19 29.51
CA SER A 188 5.00 42.06 30.66
C SER A 188 3.82 42.03 31.63
N ASP A 189 4.05 42.34 32.91
CA ASP A 189 2.98 42.42 33.92
C ASP A 189 1.81 43.34 33.47
N GLY A 190 2.12 44.42 32.74
CA GLY A 190 1.11 45.34 32.21
C GLY A 190 0.27 44.73 31.09
N GLU A 191 0.90 43.94 30.21
CA GLU A 191 0.20 43.21 29.14
C GLU A 191 -0.69 42.12 29.72
N ILE A 192 -0.18 41.31 30.65
CA ILE A 192 -0.97 40.28 31.36
C ILE A 192 -2.20 40.92 32.00
N SER A 193 -2.01 42.00 32.78
CA SER A 193 -3.11 42.72 33.45
C SER A 193 -4.13 43.27 32.46
N THR A 194 -3.70 43.63 31.25
CA THR A 194 -4.58 44.16 30.20
C THR A 194 -5.40 43.05 29.56
N VAL A 195 -4.76 41.92 29.21
CA VAL A 195 -5.42 40.76 28.61
C VAL A 195 -6.52 40.21 29.53
N ILE A 196 -6.22 40.05 30.81
CA ILE A 196 -7.14 39.40 31.76
C ILE A 196 -8.12 40.37 32.44
N ALA A 197 -8.12 41.65 32.05
CA ALA A 197 -8.80 42.73 32.79
C ALA A 197 -10.32 42.50 32.97
N SER A 198 -10.96 41.78 32.05
CA SER A 198 -12.39 41.47 32.09
C SER A 198 -12.76 40.47 33.19
N ASN A 199 -11.86 39.53 33.53
CA ASN A 199 -12.10 38.49 34.52
C ASN A 199 -10.79 37.93 35.10
N PRO A 200 -10.05 38.69 35.93
CA PRO A 200 -8.76 38.24 36.45
C PRO A 200 -8.86 37.00 37.36
N GLY A 201 -10.04 36.73 37.95
CA GLY A 201 -10.27 35.63 38.89
C GLY A 201 -10.32 34.22 38.29
N VAL A 202 -10.22 34.11 36.96
CA VAL A 202 -10.16 32.83 36.24
C VAL A 202 -8.83 32.63 35.51
N ALA A 203 -7.96 33.65 35.50
CA ALA A 203 -6.65 33.58 34.86
C ALA A 203 -5.58 33.00 35.78
N GLY A 204 -4.66 32.24 35.20
CA GLY A 204 -3.49 31.70 35.90
C GLY A 204 -2.20 31.75 35.08
N ALA A 205 -1.13 31.25 35.68
CA ALA A 205 0.16 31.06 35.02
C ALA A 205 0.61 29.61 35.12
N ASN A 206 1.03 29.05 33.99
CA ASN A 206 1.72 27.77 33.92
C ASN A 206 3.24 28.01 33.87
N SER A 207 3.99 27.37 34.77
CA SER A 207 5.43 27.57 34.94
C SER A 207 6.28 27.05 33.79
N ALA A 208 5.75 26.12 32.98
CA ALA A 208 6.50 25.32 32.01
C ALA A 208 7.79 24.72 32.61
N SER A 209 7.79 24.46 33.92
CA SER A 209 8.96 24.10 34.70
C SER A 209 8.62 23.08 35.78
N ILE A 210 9.59 22.23 36.08
CA ILE A 210 9.50 21.23 37.15
C ILE A 210 9.44 21.92 38.51
N VAL A 211 8.65 21.38 39.44
CA VAL A 211 8.56 21.85 40.83
C VAL A 211 9.94 21.91 41.48
N ASP A 212 10.34 23.10 41.95
CA ASP A 212 11.67 23.31 42.55
C ASP A 212 11.74 22.97 44.06
N GLY A 213 10.58 22.66 44.66
CA GLY A 213 10.41 22.34 46.08
C GLY A 213 10.56 23.51 47.05
N THR A 214 10.81 24.71 46.55
CA THR A 214 10.89 25.95 47.34
C THR A 214 9.57 26.71 47.35
N GLY A 215 8.66 26.40 46.42
CA GLY A 215 7.41 27.12 46.23
C GLY A 215 7.64 28.55 45.73
N SER A 216 8.74 28.79 45.01
CA SER A 216 9.11 30.12 44.54
C SER A 216 8.18 30.63 43.45
N PHE A 217 7.65 29.75 42.59
CA PHE A 217 6.82 30.14 41.45
C PHE A 217 5.48 30.78 41.86
N PRO A 218 4.68 30.20 42.79
CA PRO A 218 3.46 30.86 43.28
C PRO A 218 3.71 32.25 43.89
N VAL A 219 4.83 32.43 44.61
CA VAL A 219 5.23 33.75 45.15
C VAL A 219 5.53 34.73 44.01
N LYS A 220 6.19 34.27 42.94
CA LYS A 220 6.46 35.09 41.75
C LYS A 220 5.17 35.53 41.08
N VAL A 221 4.20 34.63 40.89
CA VAL A 221 2.89 34.93 40.30
C VAL A 221 2.22 36.09 41.03
N VAL A 222 2.10 36.03 42.36
CA VAL A 222 1.52 37.13 43.14
C VAL A 222 2.37 38.41 43.11
N SER A 223 3.70 38.30 43.08
CA SER A 223 4.60 39.45 43.04
C SER A 223 4.48 40.29 41.76
N THR A 224 3.90 39.73 40.69
CA THR A 224 3.63 40.48 39.45
C THR A 224 2.55 41.54 39.63
N GLY A 225 1.66 41.38 40.62
CA GLY A 225 0.54 42.30 40.86
C GLY A 225 -0.53 42.29 39.77
N THR A 226 -0.52 41.27 38.89
CA THR A 226 -1.42 41.16 37.71
C THR A 226 -2.84 40.75 38.07
N GLY A 227 -3.05 40.13 39.23
CA GLY A 227 -4.35 39.60 39.65
C GLY A 227 -4.62 38.16 39.22
N LEU A 228 -3.61 37.44 38.72
CA LEU A 228 -3.68 35.99 38.49
C LEU A 228 -4.03 35.25 39.78
N THR A 229 -4.90 34.24 39.66
CA THR A 229 -5.46 33.49 40.80
C THR A 229 -5.23 31.99 40.71
N TRP A 230 -4.73 31.49 39.57
CA TRP A 230 -4.39 30.08 39.34
C TRP A 230 -2.90 29.91 39.04
N VAL A 231 -2.35 28.74 39.37
CA VAL A 231 -0.95 28.41 39.09
C VAL A 231 -0.78 26.93 38.74
N LEU A 232 0.06 26.61 37.76
CA LEU A 232 0.40 25.24 37.38
C LEU A 232 1.91 25.02 37.39
N GLU A 233 2.32 23.90 37.98
CA GLU A 233 3.71 23.41 37.99
C GLU A 233 3.77 21.92 37.61
N ILE A 234 4.94 21.48 37.09
CA ILE A 234 5.13 20.12 36.54
C ILE A 234 5.84 19.23 37.56
N THR A 235 5.35 18.02 37.75
CA THR A 235 5.97 16.96 38.57
C THR A 235 6.53 15.88 37.65
N MET A 236 7.81 15.50 37.78
CA MET A 236 8.40 14.53 36.85
C MET A 236 8.21 13.08 37.28
N GLY A 237 8.07 12.81 38.58
CA GLY A 237 7.89 11.44 39.05
C GLY A 237 7.47 11.36 40.51
N PRO A 238 7.25 10.14 41.02
CA PRO A 238 6.84 9.91 42.41
C PRO A 238 7.81 10.50 43.45
N GLY A 239 9.10 10.58 43.10
CA GLY A 239 10.14 11.15 43.95
C GLY A 239 9.95 12.65 44.26
N ASP A 240 9.15 13.37 43.48
CA ASP A 240 8.93 14.81 43.62
C ASP A 240 7.78 15.17 44.59
N ILE A 241 7.21 14.20 45.30
CA ILE A 241 6.02 14.43 46.16
C ILE A 241 6.26 15.52 47.21
N ALA A 242 7.44 15.56 47.84
CA ALA A 242 7.78 16.57 48.84
C ALA A 242 7.86 17.98 48.22
N ASN A 243 8.42 18.08 47.01
CA ASN A 243 8.55 19.33 46.28
C ASN A 243 7.17 19.85 45.82
N THR A 244 6.32 18.93 45.37
CA THR A 244 4.94 19.21 44.94
C THR A 244 4.09 19.71 46.10
N ILE A 245 4.16 19.06 47.27
CA ILE A 245 3.47 19.52 48.48
C ILE A 245 3.93 20.93 48.89
N ALA A 246 5.23 21.22 48.79
CA ALA A 246 5.76 22.54 49.12
C ALA A 246 5.25 23.63 48.14
N ALA A 247 5.22 23.32 46.84
CA ALA A 247 4.66 24.17 45.80
C ALA A 247 3.16 24.46 46.03
N VAL A 248 2.35 23.41 46.24
CA VAL A 248 0.90 23.52 46.49
C VAL A 248 0.60 24.34 47.74
N ARG A 249 1.29 24.08 48.86
CA ARG A 249 1.12 24.87 50.08
C ARG A 249 1.55 26.32 49.91
N SER A 250 2.58 26.59 49.11
CA SER A 250 2.98 27.95 48.76
C SER A 250 1.88 28.66 47.98
N ALA A 251 1.28 28.00 46.98
CA ALA A 251 0.15 28.53 46.22
C ALA A 251 -1.04 28.87 47.12
N HIS A 252 -1.45 27.95 47.99
CA HIS A 252 -2.52 28.21 48.96
C HIS A 252 -2.19 29.38 49.91
N ALA A 253 -0.95 29.47 50.39
CA ALA A 253 -0.52 30.58 51.24
C ALA A 253 -0.55 31.94 50.53
N GLN A 254 -0.45 31.94 49.19
CA GLN A 254 -0.60 33.11 48.33
C GLN A 254 -2.06 33.35 47.88
N GLY A 255 -3.01 32.50 48.28
CA GLY A 255 -4.41 32.59 47.86
C GLY A 255 -4.63 32.20 46.39
N LEU A 256 -3.74 31.39 45.83
CA LEU A 256 -3.85 30.85 44.47
C LEU A 256 -4.46 29.44 44.48
N VAL A 257 -5.13 29.05 43.39
CA VAL A 257 -5.61 27.69 43.14
C VAL A 257 -4.54 26.91 42.37
N PRO A 258 -3.93 25.86 42.95
CA PRO A 258 -2.88 25.10 42.30
C PRO A 258 -3.45 24.02 41.37
N VAL A 259 -2.79 23.84 40.23
CA VAL A 259 -2.94 22.73 39.29
C VAL A 259 -1.61 21.97 39.21
N VAL A 260 -1.64 20.64 39.25
CA VAL A 260 -0.45 19.79 39.11
C VAL A 260 -0.53 19.02 37.79
N ARG A 261 0.49 19.22 36.93
CA ARG A 261 0.73 18.43 35.72
C ARG A 261 1.83 17.41 35.97
N PHE A 262 1.78 16.28 35.26
CA PHE A 262 2.82 15.26 35.29
C PHE A 262 3.60 15.23 33.99
N CYS A 263 4.92 15.11 34.12
CA CYS A 263 5.84 14.85 33.03
C CYS A 263 5.83 15.90 31.91
N HIS A 264 6.72 15.71 30.94
CA HIS A 264 6.72 16.44 29.67
C HIS A 264 7.29 15.54 28.57
N GLN A 265 7.23 16.00 27.32
CA GLN A 265 7.66 15.27 26.12
C GLN A 265 9.07 14.63 26.13
N PHE A 266 9.97 14.99 27.04
CA PHE A 266 11.34 14.44 27.08
C PHE A 266 11.61 13.53 28.29
N GLY A 267 10.59 13.18 29.06
CA GLY A 267 10.75 12.22 30.14
C GLY A 267 9.58 12.15 31.09
N CYS A 268 9.39 10.96 31.63
CA CYS A 268 8.45 10.72 32.70
C CYS A 268 9.06 9.72 33.70
N GLY A 269 9.02 10.09 34.97
CA GLY A 269 9.40 9.22 36.09
C GLY A 269 8.24 8.43 36.66
N PHE A 270 7.02 8.64 36.16
CA PHE A 270 5.89 7.73 36.36
C PHE A 270 5.93 6.64 35.30
N SER A 271 5.59 5.42 35.70
CA SER A 271 5.40 4.29 34.79
C SER A 271 3.98 4.24 34.21
N ALA A 272 3.77 3.31 33.27
CA ALA A 272 2.45 2.96 32.77
C ALA A 272 1.56 2.23 33.80
N ASP A 273 2.04 2.00 35.03
CA ASP A 273 1.20 1.49 36.13
C ASP A 273 0.38 2.64 36.75
N PRO A 274 -0.96 2.69 36.54
CA PRO A 274 -1.79 3.76 37.08
C PRO A 274 -1.84 3.79 38.61
N ALA A 275 -1.49 2.70 39.30
CA ALA A 275 -1.47 2.65 40.76
C ALA A 275 -0.36 3.55 41.36
N GLU A 276 0.73 3.78 40.61
CA GLU A 276 1.84 4.62 41.01
C GLU A 276 1.42 6.10 41.06
N LEU A 277 0.79 6.60 40.00
CA LEU A 277 0.24 7.94 39.95
C LEU A 277 -0.87 8.15 41.00
N ALA A 278 -1.76 7.16 41.14
CA ALA A 278 -2.79 7.20 42.18
C ALA A 278 -2.20 7.26 43.60
N ALA A 279 -1.08 6.56 43.86
CA ALA A 279 -0.40 6.62 45.16
C ALA A 279 0.23 7.99 45.44
N PHE A 280 0.76 8.66 44.41
CA PHE A 280 1.21 10.04 44.51
C PHE A 280 0.04 10.99 44.84
N ILE A 281 -1.09 10.85 44.13
CA ILE A 281 -2.30 11.65 44.32
C ILE A 281 -2.83 11.52 45.76
N ARG A 282 -2.93 10.30 46.30
CA ARG A 282 -3.37 10.08 47.70
C ARG A 282 -2.43 10.69 48.73
N GLN A 283 -1.12 10.69 48.47
CA GLN A 283 -0.15 11.34 49.36
C GLN A 283 -0.28 12.85 49.32
N LEU A 284 -0.54 13.43 48.15
CA LEU A 284 -0.81 14.86 48.00
C LEU A 284 -2.10 15.24 48.73
N ASP A 285 -3.19 14.50 48.50
CA ASP A 285 -4.51 14.71 49.13
C ASP A 285 -4.43 14.72 50.67
N ALA A 286 -3.68 13.77 51.25
CA ALA A 286 -3.47 13.69 52.69
C ALA A 286 -2.57 14.79 53.27
N ALA A 287 -1.79 15.48 52.42
CA ALA A 287 -0.81 16.48 52.84
C ALA A 287 -1.31 17.93 52.70
N VAL A 288 -2.40 18.16 51.98
CA VAL A 288 -2.98 19.49 51.73
C VAL A 288 -4.33 19.59 52.42
N ASP A 289 -4.74 20.82 52.76
CA ASP A 289 -5.98 21.11 53.50
C ASP A 289 -6.93 22.03 52.72
N GLN A 290 -6.59 22.31 51.47
CA GLN A 290 -7.31 23.16 50.54
C GLN A 290 -7.29 22.52 49.15
N GLU A 291 -8.22 22.97 48.30
CA GLU A 291 -8.43 22.43 46.97
C GLU A 291 -7.18 22.51 46.09
N VAL A 292 -6.85 21.40 45.41
CA VAL A 292 -5.82 21.31 44.37
C VAL A 292 -6.36 20.52 43.18
N TRP A 293 -6.08 20.95 41.96
CA TRP A 293 -6.50 20.26 40.75
C TRP A 293 -5.32 19.45 40.18
N VAL A 294 -5.57 18.23 39.71
CA VAL A 294 -4.52 17.30 39.31
C VAL A 294 -4.92 16.58 38.02
N ILE A 295 -4.04 16.61 37.00
CA ILE A 295 -4.26 15.97 35.69
C ILE A 295 -4.07 14.45 35.82
N ALA A 296 -5.11 13.66 35.59
CA ALA A 296 -5.05 12.19 35.71
C ALA A 296 -4.50 11.51 34.45
N GLY A 297 -3.28 11.86 34.01
CA GLY A 297 -2.64 11.28 32.83
C GLY A 297 -1.60 12.17 32.16
N PRO A 298 -1.21 11.85 30.91
CA PRO A 298 -0.25 12.62 30.11
C PRO A 298 -0.79 13.97 29.66
N ASN A 299 0.13 14.84 29.27
CA ASN A 299 -0.17 16.09 28.58
C ASN A 299 0.00 15.87 27.08
N GLU A 300 -1.01 16.17 26.29
CA GLU A 300 -1.10 15.85 24.86
C GLU A 300 -0.85 14.36 24.64
N PRO A 301 -1.81 13.50 25.04
CA PRO A 301 -1.62 12.05 25.04
C PRO A 301 -1.19 11.43 23.71
N VAL A 302 -1.47 12.08 22.58
CA VAL A 302 -0.98 11.63 21.27
C VAL A 302 0.55 11.84 21.14
N ALA A 303 1.11 12.84 21.80
CA ALA A 303 2.54 13.14 21.78
C ALA A 303 3.31 12.56 22.99
N GLU A 304 2.66 12.41 24.15
CA GLU A 304 3.27 11.91 25.39
C GLU A 304 2.80 10.49 25.75
N LEU A 305 3.44 9.49 25.13
CA LEU A 305 3.04 8.07 25.23
C LEU A 305 3.50 7.35 26.49
N TRP A 306 3.92 8.05 27.54
CA TRP A 306 4.44 7.40 28.77
C TRP A 306 3.38 6.62 29.55
N ALA A 307 2.10 6.98 29.38
CA ALA A 307 0.96 6.26 29.97
C ALA A 307 0.47 5.10 29.08
N THR A 308 0.95 5.02 27.84
CA THR A 308 0.58 4.02 26.82
C THR A 308 1.81 3.58 26.03
N PRO A 309 2.91 3.13 26.68
CA PRO A 309 4.16 2.77 26.01
C PRO A 309 3.98 1.63 25.00
N GLU A 310 2.98 0.79 25.17
CA GLU A 310 2.60 -0.27 24.23
C GLU A 310 2.10 0.25 22.87
N CYS A 311 1.74 1.54 22.79
CA CYS A 311 1.31 2.21 21.57
C CYS A 311 2.44 3.05 20.93
N GLN A 312 3.66 3.00 21.48
CA GLN A 312 4.84 3.46 20.77
C GLN A 312 5.06 2.45 19.64
N GLY A 313 4.81 2.87 18.39
CA GLY A 313 5.05 2.03 17.21
C GLY A 313 6.46 1.45 17.25
N ARG A 314 6.62 0.23 16.69
CA ARG A 314 7.94 -0.21 16.23
C ARG A 314 8.57 0.95 15.45
N ASP A 315 9.88 1.21 15.61
CA ASP A 315 10.60 2.31 14.96
C ASP A 315 10.37 2.30 13.43
N TRP A 316 9.31 2.91 12.93
CA TRP A 316 9.04 3.05 11.50
C TRP A 316 9.47 4.45 11.12
N LYS A 317 10.77 4.65 10.89
CA LYS A 317 11.27 5.91 10.33
C LYS A 317 10.64 6.14 8.95
N VAL A 318 9.49 6.79 8.92
CA VAL A 318 8.92 7.33 7.69
C VAL A 318 9.77 8.53 7.33
N GLU A 319 10.74 8.33 6.42
CA GLU A 319 11.39 9.46 5.77
C GLU A 319 10.30 10.30 5.08
N TRP A 320 10.05 11.49 5.60
CA TRP A 320 9.14 12.45 4.99
C TRP A 320 9.87 13.10 3.81
N TRP A 321 9.51 12.71 2.60
CA TRP A 321 10.03 13.34 1.38
C TRP A 321 9.31 14.67 1.15
N ASP A 322 10.06 15.72 0.77
CA ASP A 322 9.47 17.00 0.38
C ASP A 322 8.71 16.81 -0.95
N CYS A 323 7.39 16.74 -0.87
CA CYS A 323 6.47 16.58 -2.01
C CYS A 323 6.56 17.69 -3.06
N SER A 324 7.26 18.78 -2.75
CA SER A 324 7.52 19.88 -3.68
C SER A 324 8.86 19.76 -4.41
N GLU A 325 9.76 18.87 -3.98
CA GLU A 325 11.05 18.64 -4.66
C GLU A 325 10.90 17.59 -5.77
N ILE A 326 11.43 17.91 -6.95
CA ILE A 326 11.66 16.92 -8.00
C ILE A 326 12.69 15.95 -7.42
N ALA A 327 12.37 14.67 -7.30
CA ALA A 327 13.31 13.69 -6.75
C ALA A 327 14.61 13.76 -7.55
N ARG A 328 15.66 14.26 -6.92
CA ARG A 328 16.99 14.23 -7.47
C ARG A 328 17.57 12.90 -7.10
N ASP A 329 18.18 12.23 -8.06
CA ASP A 329 19.08 11.13 -7.76
C ASP A 329 20.08 11.66 -6.73
N THR A 330 20.05 11.07 -5.54
CA THR A 330 20.82 11.52 -4.39
C THR A 330 22.32 11.25 -4.58
N GLU A 331 22.68 10.31 -5.46
CA GLU A 331 24.06 9.97 -5.79
C GLU A 331 24.64 10.88 -6.88
N THR A 332 23.87 11.18 -7.92
CA THR A 332 24.36 11.96 -9.07
C THR A 332 24.00 13.45 -8.99
N GLY A 333 22.98 13.81 -8.22
CA GLY A 333 22.41 15.15 -8.14
C GLY A 333 21.65 15.57 -9.41
N GLU A 334 21.47 14.65 -10.36
CA GLU A 334 20.65 14.85 -11.56
C GLU A 334 19.17 14.67 -11.22
N GLU A 335 18.28 15.35 -11.95
CA GLU A 335 16.84 15.12 -11.81
C GLU A 335 16.54 13.70 -12.29
N SER A 336 15.98 12.86 -11.42
CA SER A 336 15.57 11.52 -11.83
C SER A 336 14.53 11.64 -12.95
N ALA A 337 14.62 10.76 -13.94
CA ALA A 337 13.63 10.74 -15.01
C ALA A 337 12.27 10.36 -14.39
N GLU A 338 11.30 11.27 -14.48
CA GLU A 338 9.95 11.06 -13.95
C GLU A 338 9.38 9.78 -14.56
N PHE A 339 9.09 8.77 -13.73
CA PHE A 339 8.80 7.42 -14.21
C PHE A 339 7.55 7.40 -15.09
N HIS A 340 6.44 7.99 -14.65
CA HIS A 340 5.15 8.02 -15.37
C HIS A 340 4.27 9.20 -14.87
N SER A 341 3.32 9.75 -15.64
CA SER A 341 2.49 10.88 -15.13
C SER A 341 1.57 10.54 -13.96
N LEU A 342 1.14 9.27 -13.90
CA LEU A 342 0.40 8.74 -12.76
C LEU A 342 1.31 8.21 -11.66
N ARG A 343 2.62 8.11 -11.90
CA ARG A 343 3.61 7.64 -10.94
C ARG A 343 4.90 8.42 -11.17
N PRO A 344 4.97 9.68 -10.71
CA PRO A 344 6.07 10.55 -11.10
C PRO A 344 7.44 10.00 -10.64
N TYR A 345 7.51 9.14 -9.62
CA TYR A 345 8.76 8.52 -9.20
C TYR A 345 8.57 7.03 -8.95
N PRO A 346 9.52 6.16 -9.37
CA PRO A 346 9.59 4.84 -8.76
C PRO A 346 9.99 5.05 -7.29
N ALA A 347 9.27 4.42 -6.37
CA ALA A 347 9.68 4.30 -4.98
C ALA A 347 9.75 5.58 -4.11
N SER A 348 9.03 6.68 -4.41
CA SER A 348 8.88 7.75 -3.39
C SER A 348 7.77 7.41 -2.40
N ASN A 349 8.07 7.52 -1.10
CA ASN A 349 7.09 7.44 -0.02
C ASN A 349 5.87 8.34 -0.34
N THR A 350 4.69 7.88 0.05
CA THR A 350 3.46 8.69 -0.05
C THR A 350 3.67 10.12 0.43
N CYS A 351 3.15 11.10 -0.32
CA CYS A 351 3.04 12.48 0.16
C CYS A 351 2.11 12.67 1.37
N SER A 352 1.45 11.60 1.79
CA SER A 352 0.44 11.62 2.84
C SER A 352 0.77 10.50 3.83
N ALA A 353 1.42 10.82 4.95
CA ALA A 353 1.66 9.83 6.01
C ALA A 353 0.40 9.48 6.82
N THR A 354 -0.77 9.58 6.22
CA THR A 354 -1.92 8.84 6.73
C THR A 354 -1.63 7.37 6.50
N ASN A 355 -1.03 6.70 7.49
CA ASN A 355 -0.92 5.24 7.53
C ASN A 355 -2.33 4.68 7.38
N PRO A 356 -2.70 4.13 6.22
CA PRO A 356 -3.99 3.48 6.10
C PRO A 356 -3.97 2.20 6.93
N ASP A 357 -5.17 1.69 7.24
CA ASP A 357 -5.31 0.35 7.80
C ASP A 357 -4.57 -0.65 6.91
N LEU A 358 -3.53 -1.26 7.45
CA LEU A 358 -2.79 -2.35 6.83
C LEU A 358 -3.61 -3.62 7.02
N VAL A 359 -3.93 -4.28 5.91
CA VAL A 359 -4.63 -5.56 5.94
C VAL A 359 -3.62 -6.66 5.68
N SER A 360 -3.46 -7.54 6.67
CA SER A 360 -2.58 -8.70 6.56
C SER A 360 -3.35 -9.92 6.02
N ILE A 361 -2.78 -10.59 5.02
CA ILE A 361 -3.20 -11.93 4.57
C ILE A 361 -1.97 -12.84 4.51
N CYS A 362 -2.15 -14.10 4.86
CA CYS A 362 -1.07 -15.08 4.70
C CYS A 362 -0.97 -15.52 3.24
N GLY A 363 0.25 -15.53 2.71
CA GLY A 363 0.62 -16.28 1.51
C GLY A 363 0.69 -17.78 1.77
N ASN A 364 1.19 -18.52 0.79
CA ASN A 364 1.57 -19.92 1.02
C ASN A 364 2.65 -19.98 2.12
N ASP A 365 2.46 -20.86 3.10
CA ASP A 365 3.50 -21.11 4.09
C ASP A 365 4.76 -21.63 3.39
N MET A 366 5.93 -21.13 3.76
CA MET A 366 7.19 -21.72 3.34
C MET A 366 7.48 -22.95 4.22
N LEU A 367 7.76 -24.07 3.57
CA LEU A 367 8.06 -25.34 4.22
C LEU A 367 9.50 -25.73 3.87
N VAL A 368 10.37 -25.73 4.87
CA VAL A 368 11.74 -26.23 4.73
C VAL A 368 11.77 -27.66 5.26
N ILE A 369 12.06 -28.62 4.38
CA ILE A 369 12.15 -30.04 4.73
C ILE A 369 13.59 -30.50 4.60
N GLU A 370 14.16 -30.95 5.71
CA GLU A 370 15.52 -31.48 5.77
C GLU A 370 15.50 -32.95 6.19
N ASP A 371 16.14 -33.81 5.40
CA ASP A 371 16.36 -35.21 5.76
C ASP A 371 17.79 -35.34 6.34
N ILE A 372 17.88 -35.53 7.65
CA ILE A 372 19.13 -35.61 8.41
C ILE A 372 19.42 -37.07 8.73
N GLU A 373 20.51 -37.59 8.17
CA GLU A 373 20.98 -38.94 8.45
C GLU A 373 21.84 -38.93 9.72
N VAL A 374 21.46 -39.77 10.68
CA VAL A 374 22.17 -39.96 11.94
C VAL A 374 22.54 -41.42 12.15
N THR A 375 23.63 -41.62 12.87
CA THR A 375 24.11 -42.91 13.34
C THR A 375 24.13 -42.92 14.88
N PRO A 376 24.26 -44.08 15.53
CA PRO A 376 24.42 -44.13 17.00
C PRO A 376 25.57 -43.28 17.56
N ARG A 377 26.54 -42.87 16.72
CA ARG A 377 27.68 -42.04 17.14
C ARG A 377 27.33 -40.58 17.30
N ASP A 378 26.22 -40.15 16.69
CA ASP A 378 25.82 -38.76 16.64
C ASP A 378 24.86 -38.39 17.79
N GLY A 379 24.34 -39.40 18.51
CA GLY A 379 23.42 -39.23 19.64
C GLY A 379 23.96 -39.76 20.98
N SER A 380 23.21 -39.50 22.04
CA SER A 380 23.44 -40.03 23.38
C SER A 380 22.63 -41.32 23.57
N CYS A 381 23.29 -42.48 23.53
CA CYS A 381 22.62 -43.78 23.55
C CYS A 381 22.50 -44.41 24.94
N SER A 382 21.32 -44.96 25.25
CA SER A 382 21.06 -45.82 26.41
C SER A 382 20.56 -47.19 25.93
N GLY A 383 21.49 -48.13 25.74
CA GLY A 383 21.19 -49.40 25.08
C GLY A 383 21.09 -49.23 23.57
N SER A 384 19.98 -49.66 22.97
CA SER A 384 19.71 -49.48 21.52
C SER A 384 18.96 -48.19 21.19
N THR A 385 18.45 -47.46 22.19
CA THR A 385 17.78 -46.18 21.98
C THR A 385 18.77 -45.05 22.12
N CYS A 386 18.84 -44.19 21.11
CA CYS A 386 19.68 -43.00 21.10
C CYS A 386 18.82 -41.75 21.07
N HIS A 387 19.19 -40.79 21.91
CA HIS A 387 18.63 -39.45 21.93
C HIS A 387 19.49 -38.53 21.06
N PHE A 388 18.88 -37.81 20.14
CA PHE A 388 19.55 -36.89 19.22
C PHE A 388 19.14 -35.46 19.52
N GLU A 389 20.12 -34.57 19.53
CA GLU A 389 19.95 -33.12 19.62
C GLU A 389 20.76 -32.51 18.49
N ILE A 390 20.06 -32.07 17.45
CA ILE A 390 20.63 -31.56 16.21
C ILE A 390 20.46 -30.05 16.18
N GLN A 391 21.56 -29.31 15.97
CA GLN A 391 21.47 -27.87 15.70
C GLN A 391 21.59 -27.65 14.20
N GLY A 392 20.59 -26.97 13.64
CA GLY A 392 20.55 -26.63 12.22
C GLY A 392 20.49 -25.13 11.99
N GLN A 393 21.10 -24.71 10.89
CA GLN A 393 21.08 -23.35 10.37
C GLN A 393 20.81 -23.39 8.87
N THR A 394 19.78 -22.67 8.43
CA THR A 394 19.30 -22.69 7.04
C THR A 394 19.06 -21.26 6.58
N GLU A 395 19.69 -20.86 5.48
CA GLU A 395 19.37 -19.60 4.80
C GLU A 395 18.05 -19.77 4.06
N ILE A 396 17.18 -18.78 4.13
CA ILE A 396 15.93 -18.74 3.40
C ILE A 396 15.86 -17.48 2.56
N THR A 397 15.26 -17.61 1.40
CA THR A 397 15.01 -16.51 0.48
C THR A 397 13.55 -16.54 0.05
N ILE A 398 12.82 -15.45 0.30
CA ILE A 398 11.50 -15.19 -0.26
C ILE A 398 11.70 -14.21 -1.41
N ASP A 399 11.71 -14.73 -2.63
CA ASP A 399 11.90 -13.96 -3.86
C ASP A 399 10.55 -13.42 -4.37
N THR A 400 10.45 -12.10 -4.44
CA THR A 400 9.25 -11.37 -4.90
C THR A 400 9.42 -10.70 -6.26
N THR A 401 10.52 -10.95 -6.96
CA THR A 401 10.81 -10.38 -8.30
C THR A 401 9.71 -10.67 -9.32
N ASN A 402 9.02 -11.81 -9.17
CA ASN A 402 7.96 -12.25 -10.07
C ASN A 402 6.54 -11.88 -9.59
N LEU A 403 6.41 -10.99 -8.59
CA LEU A 403 5.11 -10.51 -8.15
C LEU A 403 4.44 -9.66 -9.24
N GLU A 404 3.25 -10.08 -9.66
CA GLU A 404 2.35 -9.32 -10.50
C GLU A 404 1.19 -8.79 -9.65
N LEU A 405 0.99 -7.47 -9.66
CA LEU A 405 -0.18 -6.83 -9.02
C LEU A 405 -1.30 -6.70 -10.06
N PRO A 406 -2.33 -7.57 -10.04
CA PRO A 406 -3.16 -7.77 -11.22
C PRO A 406 -4.14 -6.62 -11.51
N ILE A 407 -4.47 -5.75 -10.55
CA ILE A 407 -5.73 -4.95 -10.60
C ILE A 407 -5.57 -3.46 -10.27
N LEU A 408 -4.45 -3.04 -9.67
CA LEU A 408 -4.28 -1.67 -9.17
C LEU A 408 -3.72 -0.67 -10.19
N GLY A 409 -3.20 -1.16 -11.32
CA GLY A 409 -2.66 -0.35 -12.40
C GLY A 409 -1.17 -0.62 -12.57
N ASN A 410 -0.77 -1.22 -13.69
CA ASN A 410 0.64 -1.38 -14.02
C ASN A 410 1.11 -0.18 -14.86
N THR A 411 1.96 0.65 -14.27
CA THR A 411 2.55 1.84 -14.91
C THR A 411 3.88 1.56 -15.61
N GLY A 412 4.48 0.37 -15.40
CA GLY A 412 5.73 -0.06 -16.03
C GLY A 412 5.57 -0.63 -17.44
N LEU A 413 4.38 -1.12 -17.80
CA LEU A 413 4.09 -1.71 -19.11
C LEU A 413 3.43 -0.75 -20.11
N VAL A 414 3.37 0.54 -19.77
CA VAL A 414 2.82 1.63 -20.58
C VAL A 414 3.89 2.70 -20.83
N PRO A 415 3.77 3.53 -21.89
CA PRO A 415 4.80 4.51 -22.21
C PRO A 415 5.02 5.47 -21.05
N ASN A 416 6.28 5.71 -20.69
CA ASN A 416 6.63 6.41 -19.47
C ASN A 416 8.04 7.05 -19.62
N GLY A 417 8.51 7.84 -18.65
CA GLY A 417 9.76 8.60 -18.79
C GLY A 417 11.04 7.78 -18.79
N VAL A 418 10.98 6.51 -18.36
CA VAL A 418 12.11 5.56 -18.42
C VAL A 418 11.97 4.53 -19.55
N SER A 419 10.76 4.32 -20.05
CA SER A 419 10.43 3.29 -21.03
C SER A 419 9.46 3.78 -22.10
N GLY A 420 9.85 3.63 -23.37
CA GLY A 420 8.92 3.79 -24.49
C GLY A 420 7.99 2.58 -24.70
N ALA A 421 8.03 1.57 -23.83
CA ALA A 421 7.27 0.34 -23.98
C ALA A 421 5.76 0.63 -23.97
N ASN A 422 5.06 0.18 -25.01
CA ASN A 422 3.61 0.31 -25.12
C ASN A 422 2.97 -1.07 -25.29
N ILE A 423 3.17 -1.92 -24.28
CA ILE A 423 2.85 -3.35 -24.37
C ILE A 423 1.36 -3.57 -24.12
N LEU A 424 0.76 -2.78 -23.21
CA LEU A 424 -0.66 -2.88 -22.89
C LEU A 424 -1.53 -2.04 -23.83
N SER A 425 -2.50 -2.67 -24.47
CA SER A 425 -3.56 -1.99 -25.22
C SER A 425 -4.49 -1.18 -24.29
N PHE A 426 -5.26 -0.24 -24.86
CA PHE A 426 -6.27 0.50 -24.09
C PHE A 426 -7.34 -0.41 -23.51
N GLU A 427 -7.69 -1.45 -24.26
CA GLU A 427 -8.62 -2.48 -23.84
C GLU A 427 -8.12 -3.21 -22.60
N GLU A 428 -6.88 -3.69 -22.60
CA GLU A 428 -6.29 -4.38 -21.45
C GLU A 428 -6.23 -3.45 -20.24
N ARG A 429 -5.81 -2.19 -20.42
CA ARG A 429 -5.71 -1.25 -19.28
C ARG A 429 -7.05 -0.97 -18.62
N VAL A 430 -8.08 -0.70 -19.43
CA VAL A 430 -9.43 -0.40 -18.92
C VAL A 430 -10.12 -1.65 -18.39
N ASN A 431 -9.79 -2.84 -18.90
CA ASN A 431 -10.41 -4.08 -18.46
C ASN A 431 -9.80 -4.61 -17.17
N GLU A 432 -8.47 -4.55 -17.03
CA GLU A 432 -7.75 -5.23 -15.94
C GLU A 432 -7.42 -4.30 -14.76
N TYR A 433 -7.44 -2.97 -14.93
CA TYR A 433 -7.05 -2.05 -13.84
C TYR A 433 -8.15 -1.06 -13.41
N VAL A 434 -8.36 -0.95 -12.09
CA VAL A 434 -9.43 -0.13 -11.50
C VAL A 434 -9.27 1.35 -11.78
N SER A 435 -8.07 1.92 -11.57
CA SER A 435 -7.83 3.36 -11.74
C SER A 435 -8.03 3.80 -13.19
N TRP A 436 -7.53 2.98 -14.12
CA TRP A 436 -7.69 3.14 -15.56
C TRP A 436 -9.15 2.97 -16.00
N TYR A 437 -9.88 2.00 -15.43
CA TYR A 437 -11.30 1.86 -15.68
C TYR A 437 -12.06 3.10 -15.23
N LEU A 438 -11.85 3.57 -13.99
CA LEU A 438 -12.58 4.66 -13.37
C LEU A 438 -12.35 6.02 -14.04
N ASN A 439 -11.10 6.36 -14.31
CA ASN A 439 -10.70 7.61 -14.96
C ASN A 439 -10.84 7.58 -16.48
N GLY A 440 -10.64 6.40 -17.09
CA GLY A 440 -10.36 6.23 -18.51
C GLY A 440 -8.87 6.33 -18.86
N VAL A 441 -8.52 5.88 -20.08
CA VAL A 441 -7.16 5.99 -20.66
C VAL A 441 -6.97 7.23 -21.52
N ILE A 442 -8.05 7.92 -21.90
CA ILE A 442 -7.97 9.09 -22.79
C ILE A 442 -7.49 10.35 -22.07
N GLN A 443 -6.73 11.19 -22.79
CA GLN A 443 -6.18 12.45 -22.27
C GLN A 443 -5.36 12.25 -20.99
N ARG A 444 -4.48 11.26 -21.04
CA ARG A 444 -3.37 11.10 -20.09
C ARG A 444 -2.10 11.65 -20.72
N ALA A 445 -1.09 11.97 -19.92
CA ALA A 445 0.14 12.55 -20.44
C ALA A 445 0.81 11.60 -21.43
N GLU A 446 0.70 10.29 -21.24
CA GLU A 446 1.28 9.23 -22.08
C GLU A 446 0.57 9.07 -23.43
N GLU A 447 -0.62 9.64 -23.58
CA GLU A 447 -1.54 9.28 -24.65
C GLU A 447 -1.74 10.36 -25.70
N ARG A 448 -1.81 9.91 -26.95
CA ARG A 448 -1.96 10.80 -28.11
C ARG A 448 -3.24 11.64 -28.01
N TYR A 449 -3.16 12.86 -28.53
CA TYR A 449 -4.30 13.75 -28.60
C TYR A 449 -5.31 13.25 -29.66
N PHE A 450 -6.56 13.06 -29.24
CA PHE A 450 -7.62 12.50 -30.06
C PHE A 450 -8.47 13.59 -30.75
N ILE A 451 -8.39 13.70 -32.09
CA ILE A 451 -9.15 14.67 -32.93
C ILE A 451 -9.81 14.02 -34.17
N SER A 452 -9.59 12.73 -34.43
CA SER A 452 -10.10 12.00 -35.59
C SER A 452 -11.47 11.34 -35.32
N PRO A 453 -12.29 11.06 -36.36
CA PRO A 453 -13.55 10.33 -36.21
C PRO A 453 -13.42 8.89 -35.67
N ARG A 454 -12.27 8.22 -35.83
CA ARG A 454 -11.98 6.93 -35.17
C ARG A 454 -11.92 7.09 -33.65
N ASP A 455 -11.54 8.28 -33.20
CA ASP A 455 -11.34 8.61 -31.80
C ASP A 455 -12.66 8.79 -31.05
N ILE A 456 -13.80 8.87 -31.74
CA ILE A 456 -15.12 8.84 -31.08
C ILE A 456 -15.37 7.48 -30.44
N TYR A 457 -14.90 6.39 -31.05
CA TYR A 457 -15.00 5.06 -30.44
C TYR A 457 -14.14 4.99 -29.17
N GLU A 458 -12.89 5.44 -29.25
CA GLU A 458 -11.95 5.43 -28.13
C GLU A 458 -12.44 6.35 -26.99
N LEU A 459 -12.92 7.55 -27.34
CA LEU A 459 -13.54 8.48 -26.40
C LEU A 459 -14.76 7.87 -25.71
N VAL A 460 -15.65 7.20 -26.44
CA VAL A 460 -16.86 6.62 -25.83
C VAL A 460 -16.53 5.40 -24.98
N ASN A 461 -15.65 4.52 -25.42
CA ASN A 461 -15.41 3.25 -24.74
C ASN A 461 -14.39 3.36 -23.61
N PHE A 462 -13.37 4.21 -23.74
CA PHE A 462 -12.26 4.30 -22.80
C PHE A 462 -12.20 5.58 -21.96
N SER A 463 -13.27 6.39 -21.92
CA SER A 463 -13.40 7.55 -20.99
C SER A 463 -13.56 7.17 -19.50
N GLY A 464 -13.83 5.91 -19.18
CA GLY A 464 -14.22 5.52 -17.81
C GLY A 464 -15.57 6.08 -17.34
N PRO A 465 -16.16 5.55 -16.26
CA PRO A 465 -17.46 5.98 -15.75
C PRO A 465 -17.42 7.37 -15.10
N LEU A 466 -16.38 7.75 -14.37
CA LEU A 466 -16.36 9.06 -13.69
C LEU A 466 -16.46 10.21 -14.67
N ARG A 467 -15.71 10.14 -15.77
CA ARG A 467 -15.75 11.15 -16.83
C ARG A 467 -17.09 11.20 -17.56
N LYS A 468 -17.80 10.06 -17.66
CA LYS A 468 -19.11 9.95 -18.31
C LYS A 468 -20.26 10.43 -17.40
N LEU A 469 -20.17 10.15 -16.10
CA LEU A 469 -21.25 10.34 -15.14
C LEU A 469 -21.17 11.67 -14.40
N LEU A 470 -19.96 12.17 -14.14
CA LEU A 470 -19.79 13.43 -13.41
C LEU A 470 -20.08 14.64 -14.31
N PRO A 471 -20.82 15.65 -13.82
CA PRO A 471 -20.91 16.93 -14.48
C PRO A 471 -19.52 17.56 -14.67
N GLN A 472 -19.31 18.24 -15.79
CA GLN A 472 -18.04 18.92 -16.09
C GLN A 472 -17.57 19.82 -14.94
N GLN A 473 -18.50 20.52 -14.28
CA GLN A 473 -18.16 21.37 -13.14
C GLN A 473 -17.56 20.57 -11.97
N THR A 474 -18.15 19.42 -11.63
CA THR A 474 -17.62 18.53 -10.58
C THR A 474 -16.25 18.00 -10.96
N GLN A 475 -16.07 17.60 -12.21
CA GLN A 475 -14.77 17.17 -12.72
C GLN A 475 -13.71 18.29 -12.61
N THR A 476 -14.06 19.54 -12.93
CA THR A 476 -13.18 20.70 -12.76
C THR A 476 -12.86 20.95 -11.29
N THR A 477 -13.84 20.84 -10.40
CA THR A 477 -13.63 21.00 -8.95
C THR A 477 -12.67 19.95 -8.41
N LEU A 478 -12.85 18.67 -8.76
CA LEU A 478 -11.96 17.59 -8.32
C LEU A 478 -10.52 17.85 -8.78
N ARG A 479 -10.31 18.21 -10.05
CA ARG A 479 -8.98 18.55 -10.57
C ARG A 479 -8.37 19.80 -9.93
N GLN A 480 -9.20 20.78 -9.55
CA GLN A 480 -8.73 21.94 -8.81
C GLN A 480 -8.30 21.57 -7.40
N THR A 481 -9.01 20.66 -6.73
CA THR A 481 -8.59 20.09 -5.44
C THR A 481 -7.22 19.44 -5.58
N GLN A 482 -7.04 18.60 -6.61
CA GLN A 482 -5.76 17.94 -6.88
C GLN A 482 -4.62 18.94 -7.11
N LYS A 483 -4.89 20.04 -7.80
CA LYS A 483 -3.92 21.13 -7.95
C LYS A 483 -3.57 21.83 -6.63
N ASN A 484 -4.56 22.02 -5.76
CA ASN A 484 -4.34 22.72 -4.49
C ASN A 484 -3.57 21.87 -3.47
N GLU A 485 -3.54 20.54 -3.67
CA GLU A 485 -2.86 19.58 -2.81
C GLU A 485 -1.37 19.37 -3.19
N VAL A 486 -0.94 19.91 -4.34
CA VAL A 486 0.45 19.82 -4.82
C VAL A 486 1.44 20.39 -3.80
N GLY A 487 2.51 19.64 -3.51
CA GLY A 487 3.55 20.01 -2.55
C GLY A 487 3.13 19.86 -1.09
N GLY A 488 1.87 19.51 -0.82
CA GLY A 488 1.38 19.11 0.49
C GLY A 488 1.19 17.60 0.53
N THR A 489 0.03 17.12 0.07
CA THR A 489 -0.36 15.70 0.09
C THR A 489 -0.28 15.04 -1.28
N ARG A 490 0.27 15.74 -2.29
CA ARG A 490 0.38 15.26 -3.67
C ARG A 490 1.66 15.76 -4.33
N HIS A 491 2.31 14.91 -5.11
CA HIS A 491 3.46 15.32 -5.94
C HIS A 491 3.04 16.27 -7.07
N ASP A 492 3.97 17.12 -7.52
CA ASP A 492 3.76 18.00 -8.67
C ASP A 492 3.96 17.28 -10.01
N GLN A 493 3.04 16.38 -10.34
CA GLN A 493 3.10 15.45 -11.48
C GLN A 493 3.12 16.17 -12.84
N ILE A 494 3.79 15.61 -13.84
CA ILE A 494 3.59 15.99 -15.25
C ILE A 494 2.17 15.59 -15.66
N VAL A 495 1.43 16.48 -16.31
CA VAL A 495 0.09 16.15 -16.86
C VAL A 495 0.01 16.28 -18.36
N ALA A 496 0.94 17.00 -18.97
CA ALA A 496 1.02 17.12 -20.42
C ALA A 496 2.43 17.55 -20.82
N CYS A 497 2.77 17.31 -22.08
CA CYS A 497 3.96 17.88 -22.70
C CYS A 497 3.52 18.79 -23.84
N ARG A 498 4.31 19.82 -24.16
CA ARG A 498 3.91 20.79 -25.19
C ARG A 498 4.79 20.72 -26.44
N ASP A 499 4.11 20.84 -27.58
CA ASP A 499 4.71 21.21 -28.86
C ASP A 499 3.89 22.38 -29.44
N GLY A 500 4.07 23.57 -28.86
CA GLY A 500 3.29 24.78 -29.19
C GLY A 500 2.12 25.07 -28.25
N GLU A 501 0.96 25.47 -28.79
CA GLU A 501 -0.24 25.83 -27.99
C GLU A 501 -1.08 24.62 -27.56
N ASP A 502 -0.89 23.47 -28.21
CA ASP A 502 -1.67 22.26 -27.96
C ASP A 502 -0.86 21.26 -27.12
N PRO A 503 -1.47 20.60 -26.12
CA PRO A 503 -0.83 19.51 -25.40
C PRO A 503 -0.61 18.30 -26.31
N THR A 504 0.51 17.62 -26.10
CA THR A 504 0.94 16.41 -26.79
C THR A 504 1.27 15.31 -25.79
N ALA A 505 1.33 14.07 -26.28
CA ALA A 505 1.78 12.94 -25.48
C ALA A 505 3.24 13.12 -25.05
N CYS A 506 3.48 12.98 -23.76
CA CYS A 506 4.78 12.88 -23.14
C CYS A 506 5.48 11.57 -23.48
N TYR A 507 6.80 11.56 -23.32
CA TYR A 507 7.66 10.37 -23.36
C TYR A 507 7.80 9.65 -24.72
N VAL A 508 7.00 10.04 -25.73
CA VAL A 508 7.10 9.47 -27.09
C VAL A 508 8.20 10.15 -27.95
N ARG A 509 8.76 11.27 -27.48
CA ARG A 509 9.84 12.04 -28.13
C ARG A 509 10.70 12.76 -27.08
N GLN A 510 11.96 13.05 -27.39
CA GLN A 510 12.78 14.02 -26.64
C GLN A 510 12.14 15.42 -26.78
N GLN A 511 11.18 15.73 -25.92
CA GLN A 511 10.53 17.04 -25.86
C GLN A 511 11.22 17.93 -24.84
N GLU A 512 11.22 19.24 -25.10
CA GLU A 512 11.98 20.23 -24.31
C GLU A 512 11.14 20.86 -23.16
N GLU A 513 9.81 20.71 -23.16
CA GLU A 513 8.93 21.36 -22.16
C GLU A 513 7.83 20.44 -21.61
N TYR A 514 7.90 20.19 -20.30
CA TYR A 514 6.88 19.50 -19.50
C TYR A 514 5.92 20.51 -18.86
N GLU A 515 4.65 20.15 -18.69
CA GLU A 515 3.71 20.89 -17.85
C GLU A 515 3.35 20.10 -16.61
N ARG A 516 3.59 20.70 -15.44
CA ARG A 516 3.22 20.13 -14.14
C ARG A 516 1.86 20.62 -13.65
N ILE A 517 1.24 19.88 -12.72
CA ILE A 517 -0.07 20.24 -12.13
C ILE A 517 -0.07 21.68 -11.59
N SER A 518 0.99 22.08 -10.88
CA SER A 518 1.13 23.41 -10.28
C SER A 518 1.09 24.53 -11.33
N GLU A 519 1.53 24.24 -12.55
CA GLU A 519 1.64 25.20 -13.67
C GLU A 519 0.33 25.34 -14.45
N VAL A 520 -0.55 24.34 -14.41
CA VAL A 520 -1.79 24.33 -15.19
C VAL A 520 -2.77 25.42 -14.73
N ASN A 521 -3.11 26.34 -15.62
CA ASN A 521 -4.11 27.36 -15.31
C ASN A 521 -5.55 26.83 -15.47
N ILE A 522 -6.16 26.37 -14.36
CA ILE A 522 -7.51 25.81 -14.29
C ILE A 522 -8.62 26.89 -14.39
N THR A 523 -8.29 28.18 -14.21
CA THR A 523 -9.28 29.28 -14.28
C THR A 523 -9.87 29.48 -15.68
N ARG A 524 -9.28 28.84 -16.70
CA ARG A 524 -9.79 28.80 -18.06
C ARG A 524 -10.48 27.44 -18.26
N PRO A 525 -11.82 27.33 -18.18
CA PRO A 525 -12.53 26.05 -18.33
C PRO A 525 -12.36 25.38 -19.71
N ASN A 526 -11.75 26.08 -20.67
CA ASN A 526 -11.40 25.56 -22.00
C ASN A 526 -9.90 25.27 -22.16
N ASN A 527 -9.11 25.27 -21.09
CA ASN A 527 -7.71 24.88 -21.18
C ASN A 527 -7.63 23.36 -21.40
N PRO A 528 -7.15 22.90 -22.58
CA PRO A 528 -7.10 21.48 -22.89
C PRO A 528 -6.21 20.70 -21.92
N THR A 529 -5.25 21.33 -21.24
CA THR A 529 -4.37 20.63 -20.29
C THR A 529 -5.05 20.35 -18.94
N THR A 530 -6.11 21.10 -18.60
CA THR A 530 -6.88 20.81 -17.38
C THR A 530 -7.52 19.43 -17.44
N SER A 531 -7.93 18.92 -18.60
CA SER A 531 -8.56 17.60 -18.67
C SER A 531 -7.62 16.43 -18.39
N TYR A 532 -6.30 16.67 -18.33
CA TYR A 532 -5.26 15.68 -18.09
C TYR A 532 -4.92 15.50 -16.61
N ILE A 533 -5.35 16.43 -15.74
CA ILE A 533 -5.20 16.26 -14.30
C ILE A 533 -6.10 15.10 -13.84
N PRO A 534 -5.57 14.10 -13.09
CA PRO A 534 -6.36 13.02 -12.51
C PRO A 534 -7.45 13.53 -11.55
N TYR A 535 -8.47 12.72 -11.26
CA TYR A 535 -9.52 13.12 -10.30
C TYR A 535 -9.12 12.97 -8.82
N SER A 536 -8.06 12.22 -8.54
CA SER A 536 -7.53 11.98 -7.20
C SER A 536 -6.01 11.81 -7.25
N SER A 537 -5.36 11.78 -6.09
CA SER A 537 -3.94 11.54 -5.98
C SER A 537 -3.60 10.17 -6.56
N THR A 538 -2.48 10.07 -7.26
CA THR A 538 -2.00 8.84 -7.91
C THR A 538 -0.80 8.24 -7.17
N GLU A 539 -0.52 8.71 -5.95
CA GLU A 539 0.59 8.17 -5.16
C GLU A 539 0.44 6.67 -4.93
N ASP A 540 1.58 5.98 -4.97
CA ASP A 540 1.71 4.61 -4.51
C ASP A 540 1.47 4.57 -3.00
N ALA A 541 1.08 3.42 -2.46
CA ALA A 541 1.16 3.18 -1.02
C ALA A 541 2.15 2.06 -0.74
N ASP A 542 2.79 2.16 0.42
CA ASP A 542 3.70 1.13 0.87
C ASP A 542 2.92 0.04 1.59
N GLY A 543 3.18 -1.20 1.22
CA GLY A 543 2.90 -2.35 2.06
C GLY A 543 4.14 -3.22 2.18
N TYR A 544 3.99 -4.36 2.82
CA TYR A 544 5.14 -5.15 3.26
C TYR A 544 4.87 -6.62 3.06
N ILE A 545 5.92 -7.36 2.69
CA ILE A 545 5.94 -8.81 2.83
C ILE A 545 6.97 -9.16 3.89
N TYR A 546 6.57 -10.03 4.83
CA TYR A 546 7.45 -10.44 5.91
C TYR A 546 7.22 -11.89 6.31
N GLY A 547 8.30 -12.53 6.75
CA GLY A 547 8.20 -13.75 7.53
C GLY A 547 7.96 -13.42 9.01
N PRO A 548 7.74 -14.42 9.86
CA PRO A 548 7.34 -14.21 11.24
C PRO A 548 8.34 -13.31 12.00
N PRO A 549 7.88 -12.43 12.90
CA PRO A 549 8.78 -11.58 13.68
C PRO A 549 9.76 -12.44 14.51
N SER A 550 10.91 -11.88 14.87
CA SER A 550 11.93 -12.58 15.68
C SER A 550 11.42 -13.10 17.05
N SER A 551 10.31 -12.56 17.54
CA SER A 551 9.61 -12.98 18.76
C SER A 551 8.50 -14.03 18.54
N TRP A 552 8.33 -14.53 17.32
CA TRP A 552 7.33 -15.53 16.99
C TRP A 552 7.69 -16.88 17.61
N GLU A 553 6.87 -17.34 18.56
CA GLU A 553 6.92 -18.73 19.02
C GLU A 553 6.19 -19.59 17.98
N PRO A 554 6.88 -20.54 17.31
CA PRO A 554 6.25 -21.36 16.31
C PRO A 554 5.17 -22.19 16.97
N ALA A 555 4.02 -22.34 16.31
CA ALA A 555 3.15 -23.47 16.61
C ALA A 555 3.96 -24.73 16.28
N THR A 556 4.53 -25.37 17.29
CA THR A 556 5.30 -26.61 17.16
C THR A 556 4.33 -27.75 16.87
N GLU A 557 3.78 -27.76 15.66
CA GLU A 557 3.10 -28.94 15.14
C GLU A 557 4.18 -30.00 14.91
N THR A 558 4.25 -30.95 15.84
CA THR A 558 5.17 -32.09 15.73
C THR A 558 4.74 -32.95 14.55
N ILE A 559 5.35 -32.74 13.39
CA ILE A 559 5.12 -33.58 12.21
C ILE A 559 6.09 -34.76 12.31
N GLY A 560 5.64 -35.84 12.97
CA GLY A 560 6.43 -37.06 13.16
C GLY A 560 7.04 -37.20 14.56
N GLU A 561 8.20 -37.87 14.66
CA GLU A 561 8.91 -38.14 15.93
C GLU A 561 9.92 -37.04 16.31
N VAL A 562 10.05 -35.98 15.51
CA VAL A 562 11.01 -34.89 15.70
C VAL A 562 10.34 -33.68 16.33
N GLU A 563 10.84 -33.26 17.50
CA GLU A 563 10.44 -32.03 18.18
C GLU A 563 11.41 -30.90 17.80
N ILE A 564 10.88 -29.73 17.41
CA ILE A 564 11.68 -28.53 17.08
C ILE A 564 11.58 -27.53 18.23
N SER A 565 12.72 -27.00 18.65
CA SER A 565 12.85 -25.99 19.70
C SER A 565 13.90 -24.93 19.31
N ASN A 566 13.96 -23.83 20.06
CA ASN A 566 14.88 -22.70 19.80
C ASN A 566 14.80 -22.18 18.35
N LEU A 567 13.63 -22.22 17.72
CA LEU A 567 13.46 -21.67 16.38
C LEU A 567 13.58 -20.15 16.45
N SER A 568 14.53 -19.58 15.73
CA SER A 568 14.67 -18.12 15.57
C SER A 568 15.07 -17.80 14.14
N ILE A 569 14.49 -16.74 13.57
CA ILE A 569 14.88 -16.23 12.26
C ILE A 569 15.66 -14.93 12.47
N ASP A 570 16.86 -14.88 11.91
CA ASP A 570 17.75 -13.70 11.91
C ASP A 570 17.81 -13.17 10.47
N TYR A 571 17.14 -12.06 10.19
CA TYR A 571 17.14 -11.47 8.84
C TYR A 571 18.46 -10.74 8.59
N ASP A 572 19.02 -10.85 7.37
CA ASP A 572 20.37 -10.35 7.05
C ASP A 572 20.47 -8.81 7.03
N GLN A 573 19.32 -8.13 7.14
CA GLN A 573 19.20 -6.69 7.20
C GLN A 573 18.43 -6.29 8.48
N ASP A 574 18.73 -5.12 9.05
CA ASP A 574 18.05 -4.57 10.24
C ASP A 574 16.53 -4.79 10.08
N VAL A 575 15.83 -5.24 11.13
CA VAL A 575 14.41 -5.67 11.12
C VAL A 575 13.44 -4.61 10.52
N ASP A 576 13.93 -3.39 10.32
CA ASP A 576 13.30 -2.29 9.57
C ASP A 576 13.29 -2.48 8.04
N SER A 577 13.90 -3.54 7.51
CA SER A 577 14.01 -3.89 6.09
C SER A 577 13.02 -4.99 5.67
N LEU A 578 11.77 -4.87 6.12
CA LEU A 578 10.69 -5.59 5.46
C LEU A 578 10.74 -5.25 3.97
N GLU A 579 10.60 -6.26 3.11
CA GLU A 579 10.56 -6.00 1.68
C GLU A 579 9.31 -5.17 1.40
N ARG A 580 9.57 -3.95 0.92
CA ARG A 580 8.54 -2.94 0.73
C ARG A 580 7.92 -3.15 -0.64
N LEU A 581 6.62 -3.41 -0.63
CA LEU A 581 5.82 -3.53 -1.84
C LEU A 581 5.13 -2.20 -2.14
N TYR A 582 5.26 -1.71 -3.37
CA TYR A 582 4.60 -0.48 -3.81
C TYR A 582 3.26 -0.79 -4.49
N PHE A 583 2.17 -0.34 -3.89
CA PHE A 583 0.79 -0.50 -4.38
C PHE A 583 0.33 0.75 -5.11
N ALA A 584 0.61 0.79 -6.42
CA ALA A 584 0.24 1.92 -7.26
C ALA A 584 -1.27 2.19 -7.23
N HIS A 585 -1.65 3.47 -7.17
CA HIS A 585 -3.04 3.93 -7.26
C HIS A 585 -4.01 3.35 -6.21
N ILE A 586 -3.55 2.77 -5.09
CA ILE A 586 -4.50 2.20 -4.12
C ILE A 586 -5.39 3.30 -3.49
N PHE A 587 -4.78 4.43 -3.13
CA PHE A 587 -5.49 5.60 -2.64
C PHE A 587 -6.30 6.30 -3.73
N GLU A 588 -5.77 6.31 -4.96
CA GLU A 588 -6.53 6.74 -6.13
C GLU A 588 -7.83 5.92 -6.22
N ASN A 589 -7.73 4.60 -6.22
CA ASN A 589 -8.86 3.69 -6.35
C ASN A 589 -9.90 3.95 -5.26
N LYS A 590 -9.49 4.05 -3.99
CA LYS A 590 -10.37 4.45 -2.88
C LYS A 590 -11.10 5.75 -3.20
N LYS A 591 -10.35 6.81 -3.52
CA LYS A 591 -10.94 8.14 -3.75
C LYS A 591 -11.86 8.21 -4.97
N LEU A 592 -11.52 7.49 -6.03
CA LEU A 592 -12.35 7.37 -7.22
C LEU A 592 -13.61 6.54 -6.93
N GLY A 593 -13.50 5.51 -6.10
CA GLY A 593 -14.61 4.72 -5.57
C GLY A 593 -15.61 5.60 -4.83
N GLU A 594 -15.16 6.36 -3.82
CA GLU A 594 -15.96 7.35 -3.09
C GLU A 594 -16.63 8.35 -4.04
N THR A 595 -15.86 8.88 -4.99
CA THR A 595 -16.35 9.86 -5.98
C THR A 595 -17.46 9.24 -6.83
N LEU A 596 -17.28 8.00 -7.30
CA LEU A 596 -18.29 7.29 -8.06
C LEU A 596 -19.52 7.00 -7.20
N GLN A 597 -19.35 6.53 -5.97
CA GLN A 597 -20.45 6.30 -5.04
C GLN A 597 -21.28 7.56 -4.78
N SER A 598 -20.64 8.74 -4.70
CA SER A 598 -21.31 10.02 -4.49
C SER A 598 -22.31 10.35 -5.60
N THR A 599 -22.14 9.78 -6.79
CA THR A 599 -23.08 9.94 -7.92
C THR A 599 -24.38 9.15 -7.75
N TYR A 600 -24.38 8.12 -6.90
CA TYR A 600 -25.54 7.25 -6.64
C TYR A 600 -26.33 7.64 -5.41
N LEU A 601 -25.76 8.46 -4.52
CA LEU A 601 -26.52 8.98 -3.40
C LEU A 601 -27.62 9.88 -3.99
N PRO A 602 -28.91 9.65 -3.66
CA PRO A 602 -29.95 10.61 -3.99
C PRO A 602 -29.51 11.89 -3.31
N GLY A 603 -28.97 12.83 -4.10
CA GLY A 603 -28.26 13.97 -3.57
C GLY A 603 -29.12 14.54 -2.46
N LYS A 604 -28.58 14.60 -1.23
CA LYS A 604 -29.25 15.31 -0.13
C LYS A 604 -29.78 16.58 -0.78
N PRO A 605 -31.11 16.74 -0.93
CA PRO A 605 -31.63 17.88 -1.65
C PRO A 605 -30.98 19.08 -0.98
N PRO A 606 -30.31 19.97 -1.75
CA PRO A 606 -29.50 21.02 -1.16
C PRO A 606 -30.35 21.68 -0.08
N LYS A 607 -29.85 21.69 1.17
CA LYS A 607 -30.51 22.39 2.28
C LYS A 607 -30.65 23.84 1.81
N LYS A 608 -31.80 24.17 1.21
CA LYS A 608 -32.12 25.52 0.78
C LYS A 608 -32.62 26.23 2.01
N THR A 609 -31.70 26.82 2.75
CA THR A 609 -32.03 27.86 3.72
C THR A 609 -32.56 29.05 2.93
N PHE A 610 -33.87 29.31 3.03
CA PHE A 610 -34.47 30.50 2.44
C PHE A 610 -34.43 31.63 3.47
N THR A 611 -33.44 32.52 3.36
CA THR A 611 -33.46 33.77 4.14
C THR A 611 -34.45 34.73 3.48
N LEU A 612 -35.66 34.84 4.04
CA LEU A 612 -36.65 35.83 3.63
C LEU A 612 -36.29 37.18 4.27
N THR A 613 -35.57 38.02 3.54
CA THR A 613 -35.31 39.41 3.98
C THR A 613 -36.60 40.24 3.87
N ALA A 614 -36.87 41.03 4.91
CA ALA A 614 -38.17 41.63 5.20
C ALA A 614 -38.77 42.67 4.23
N PRO A 615 -38.09 43.36 3.28
CA PRO A 615 -38.74 44.52 2.66
C PRO A 615 -39.82 44.21 1.61
N LEU A 616 -40.24 42.96 1.41
CA LEU A 616 -41.22 42.59 0.37
C LEU A 616 -42.43 41.76 0.84
N LEU A 617 -42.76 41.74 2.13
CA LEU A 617 -44.00 41.09 2.58
C LEU A 617 -45.20 42.07 2.49
N PRO A 618 -46.30 41.70 1.78
CA PRO A 618 -47.51 42.50 1.74
C PRO A 618 -48.27 42.40 3.07
N THR A 619 -48.90 43.51 3.47
CA THR A 619 -49.64 43.66 4.74
C THR A 619 -50.65 42.52 5.01
N PRO A 620 -50.99 42.21 6.28
CA PRO A 620 -51.75 41.03 6.71
C PRO A 620 -53.16 40.81 6.10
N ASN A 621 -53.66 41.75 5.30
CA ASN A 621 -54.95 41.65 4.59
C ASN A 621 -54.82 41.38 3.08
N SER A 622 -53.63 41.01 2.59
CA SER A 622 -53.41 40.66 1.18
C SER A 622 -53.81 39.20 0.89
N PRO A 623 -54.59 38.92 -0.17
CA PRO A 623 -55.03 37.56 -0.54
C PRO A 623 -53.91 36.67 -1.13
N LEU A 624 -52.64 36.97 -0.86
CA LEU A 624 -51.46 36.32 -1.43
C LEU A 624 -50.66 35.46 -0.44
N TRP A 625 -51.15 35.24 0.78
CA TRP A 625 -50.55 34.24 1.66
C TRP A 625 -50.88 32.84 1.13
N PRO A 626 -49.90 31.98 0.83
CA PRO A 626 -50.17 30.59 0.47
C PRO A 626 -50.88 29.89 1.63
N ASP A 627 -52.01 29.23 1.35
CA ASP A 627 -52.91 28.57 2.30
C ASP A 627 -52.21 27.63 3.31
N TRP A 628 -51.05 27.09 2.93
CA TRP A 628 -50.26 26.18 3.77
C TRP A 628 -49.50 26.90 4.90
N VAL A 629 -49.06 28.15 4.71
CA VAL A 629 -48.33 28.93 5.72
C VAL A 629 -49.28 29.31 6.86
N THR A 630 -50.51 29.73 6.52
CA THR A 630 -51.54 30.07 7.51
C THR A 630 -51.98 28.85 8.31
N ARG A 631 -52.08 27.66 7.68
CA ARG A 631 -52.37 26.41 8.40
C ARG A 631 -51.25 25.99 9.34
N TYR A 632 -50.00 26.06 8.90
CA TYR A 632 -48.85 25.67 9.73
C TYR A 632 -48.75 26.50 11.02
N LEU A 633 -48.96 27.82 10.93
CA LEU A 633 -48.94 28.71 12.09
C LEU A 633 -50.11 28.48 13.05
N LEU A 634 -51.30 28.16 12.51
CA LEU A 634 -52.49 27.84 13.32
C LEU A 634 -52.37 26.47 14.01
N ASP A 635 -51.85 25.47 13.32
CA ASP A 635 -51.71 24.10 13.86
C ASP A 635 -50.63 24.01 14.95
N HIS A 636 -49.68 24.95 14.99
CA HIS A 636 -48.62 25.02 16.02
C HIS A 636 -48.87 26.08 17.10
N GLY A 637 -50.07 26.68 17.14
CA GLY A 637 -50.50 27.56 18.25
C GLY A 637 -49.74 28.89 18.36
N LEU A 638 -49.09 29.36 17.30
CA LEU A 638 -48.35 30.63 17.31
C LEU A 638 -49.33 31.82 17.16
N PRO A 639 -49.39 32.75 18.13
CA PRO A 639 -50.33 33.87 18.09
C PRO A 639 -49.89 34.92 17.05
N ILE A 640 -50.77 35.23 16.09
CA ILE A 640 -50.57 36.34 15.16
C ILE A 640 -51.02 37.63 15.86
N LEU A 641 -50.09 38.34 16.52
CA LEU A 641 -50.32 39.70 16.99
C LEU A 641 -49.75 40.70 15.96
N PRO A 642 -50.52 41.71 15.52
CA PRO A 642 -50.12 42.60 14.41
C PRO A 642 -48.91 43.50 14.66
N ASP A 643 -48.48 43.67 15.92
CA ASP A 643 -47.56 44.75 16.29
C ASP A 643 -46.08 44.32 16.43
N ASP A 644 -45.76 43.02 16.33
CA ASP A 644 -44.40 42.49 16.57
C ASP A 644 -43.65 42.04 15.29
N LEU A 645 -44.16 42.34 14.08
CA LEU A 645 -43.61 41.81 12.82
C LEU A 645 -42.43 42.58 12.22
N ASN A 646 -41.93 43.64 12.86
CA ASN A 646 -40.82 44.43 12.31
C ASN A 646 -39.42 43.96 12.74
N ASP A 647 -39.29 43.05 13.71
CA ASP A 647 -38.00 42.60 14.27
C ASP A 647 -37.87 41.06 14.36
N LEU A 648 -38.64 40.30 13.57
CA LEU A 648 -38.62 38.84 13.59
C LEU A 648 -37.84 38.27 12.39
N ASP A 649 -36.56 37.94 12.58
CA ASP A 649 -35.86 36.95 11.75
C ASP A 649 -36.32 35.56 12.21
N ILE A 650 -37.15 34.89 11.42
CA ILE A 650 -37.60 33.53 11.70
C ILE A 650 -36.89 32.57 10.75
N ASP A 651 -35.95 31.80 11.29
CA ASP A 651 -35.45 30.60 10.64
C ASP A 651 -36.47 29.47 10.85
N ILE A 652 -37.16 29.07 9.78
CA ILE A 652 -38.08 27.93 9.81
C ILE A 652 -37.36 26.73 9.21
N GLU A 653 -36.88 25.82 10.06
CA GLU A 653 -36.56 24.46 9.65
C GLU A 653 -37.85 23.65 9.49
N ILE A 654 -38.10 23.14 8.28
CA ILE A 654 -39.21 22.23 8.01
C ILE A 654 -38.66 20.80 8.06
N PRO A 655 -38.99 19.99 9.10
CA PRO A 655 -38.63 18.58 9.10
C PRO A 655 -39.43 17.84 8.02
N LEU A 656 -38.77 16.99 7.26
CA LEU A 656 -39.44 16.07 6.33
C LEU A 656 -40.20 14.99 7.13
N PRO A 657 -41.33 14.47 6.61
CA PRO A 657 -42.06 13.39 7.27
C PRO A 657 -41.17 12.15 7.45
N ASP A 658 -41.30 11.48 8.59
CA ASP A 658 -40.52 10.30 9.02
C ASP A 658 -40.46 9.12 8.02
N ALA A 659 -41.22 9.17 6.94
CA ALA A 659 -41.25 8.14 5.89
C ALA A 659 -40.10 8.21 4.86
N LEU A 660 -39.15 9.14 5.00
CA LEU A 660 -38.01 9.31 4.08
C LEU A 660 -36.64 9.44 4.76
N GLN A 661 -36.52 9.16 6.06
CA GLN A 661 -35.20 9.00 6.68
C GLN A 661 -34.72 7.57 6.40
N PRO A 662 -33.61 7.35 5.66
CA PRO A 662 -32.97 6.06 5.67
C PRO A 662 -32.32 5.90 7.05
N ASP A 663 -32.71 4.88 7.80
CA ASP A 663 -31.90 4.38 8.90
C ASP A 663 -30.50 4.11 8.33
N GLY A 664 -29.52 4.95 8.67
CA GLY A 664 -28.14 4.73 8.25
C GLY A 664 -27.63 3.47 8.95
N PRO A 665 -27.26 2.40 8.22
CA PRO A 665 -26.65 1.25 8.86
C PRO A 665 -25.26 1.62 9.35
N ASN A 666 -24.86 1.02 10.47
CA ASN A 666 -23.49 1.03 10.97
C ASN A 666 -22.59 0.42 9.88
N PHE A 667 -21.53 1.10 9.47
CA PHE A 667 -20.72 0.71 8.31
C PHE A 667 -19.78 -0.48 8.59
N ASP A 668 -19.69 -0.93 9.85
CA ASP A 668 -18.66 -1.88 10.31
C ASP A 668 -19.12 -3.35 10.36
N GLU A 669 -20.38 -3.66 10.05
CA GLU A 669 -20.83 -5.05 9.97
C GLU A 669 -20.73 -5.58 8.53
N ILE A 670 -19.79 -6.53 8.31
CA ILE A 670 -19.75 -7.35 7.10
C ILE A 670 -21.13 -7.99 6.92
N PRO A 671 -21.86 -7.72 5.83
CA PRO A 671 -23.21 -8.25 5.66
C PRO A 671 -23.23 -9.77 5.63
N ALA A 672 -24.27 -10.39 6.21
CA ALA A 672 -24.40 -11.85 6.34
C ALA A 672 -24.44 -12.64 5.01
N ASP A 673 -24.53 -11.97 3.87
CA ASP A 673 -24.48 -12.54 2.53
C ASP A 673 -23.10 -12.51 1.88
N VAL A 674 -22.10 -11.92 2.55
CA VAL A 674 -20.69 -12.09 2.25
C VAL A 674 -20.24 -13.40 2.90
N VAL A 675 -19.76 -14.33 2.07
CA VAL A 675 -19.30 -15.63 2.53
C VAL A 675 -17.79 -15.66 2.42
N LEU A 676 -17.12 -15.87 3.56
CA LEU A 676 -15.72 -16.27 3.59
C LEU A 676 -15.62 -17.73 3.13
N PRO A 677 -14.61 -18.12 2.34
CA PRO A 677 -14.41 -19.52 1.93
C PRO A 677 -14.28 -20.47 3.15
N GLU A 678 -14.83 -21.70 3.07
CA GLU A 678 -14.72 -22.74 4.12
C GLU A 678 -13.25 -23.25 4.23
N GLN A 679 -12.71 -23.34 5.46
CA GLN A 679 -11.27 -23.51 5.75
C GLN A 679 -10.83 -24.95 6.12
N GLU A 680 -9.71 -25.40 5.55
CA GLU A 680 -8.86 -26.50 6.07
C GLU A 680 -7.40 -26.00 6.23
N GLY A 681 -7.02 -25.63 7.46
CA GLY A 681 -5.62 -25.56 7.95
C GLY A 681 -4.70 -24.41 7.50
N GLY A 682 -4.28 -23.56 8.46
CA GLY A 682 -2.91 -22.99 8.48
C GLY A 682 -2.73 -21.48 8.24
N CYS A 683 -3.04 -20.65 9.25
CA CYS A 683 -2.30 -19.44 9.66
C CYS A 683 -3.08 -18.86 10.88
N THR A 684 -2.44 -18.40 11.96
CA THR A 684 -3.16 -17.72 13.06
C THR A 684 -2.31 -16.56 13.54
N ILE A 685 -2.20 -15.53 12.70
CA ILE A 685 -1.80 -14.21 13.17
C ILE A 685 -3.09 -13.52 13.65
N VAL A 686 -3.10 -13.00 14.88
CA VAL A 686 -4.27 -12.35 15.48
C VAL A 686 -4.60 -11.10 14.66
N GLY A 687 -5.67 -11.13 13.86
CA GLY A 687 -6.08 -10.05 12.96
C GLY A 687 -5.92 -10.33 11.46
N ALA A 688 -5.22 -11.41 11.07
CA ALA A 688 -5.10 -11.81 9.66
C ALA A 688 -6.32 -12.62 9.19
N VAL A 689 -6.77 -12.36 7.97
CA VAL A 689 -7.82 -13.15 7.31
C VAL A 689 -7.15 -14.31 6.57
N ASN A 690 -7.47 -15.56 6.93
CA ASN A 690 -6.81 -16.74 6.34
C ASN A 690 -7.60 -17.29 5.13
N ASN A 691 -6.91 -17.55 4.02
CA ASN A 691 -7.51 -18.08 2.79
C ASN A 691 -7.10 -19.55 2.53
N PRO A 692 -8.05 -20.46 2.25
CA PRO A 692 -7.79 -21.88 2.00
C PRO A 692 -7.95 -22.34 0.52
N GLY A 693 -7.85 -21.47 -0.50
CA GLY A 693 -8.25 -21.84 -1.87
C GLY A 693 -7.25 -21.53 -2.97
N ASP A 694 -6.61 -22.59 -3.49
CA ASP A 694 -6.19 -22.68 -4.89
C ASP A 694 -7.42 -22.95 -5.78
N ASP A 695 -7.34 -22.46 -7.02
CA ASP A 695 -8.32 -22.53 -8.12
C ASP A 695 -9.59 -21.69 -7.96
N LEU A 696 -9.48 -20.38 -8.24
CA LEU A 696 -10.63 -19.58 -8.71
C LEU A 696 -10.22 -18.24 -9.37
N TYR A 697 -9.28 -18.23 -10.32
CA TYR A 697 -9.32 -17.41 -11.53
C TYR A 697 -8.22 -17.88 -12.49
N GLY A 698 -8.54 -17.99 -13.78
CA GLY A 698 -7.72 -18.71 -14.76
C GLY A 698 -6.26 -18.27 -14.78
N GLU A 699 -5.37 -19.26 -14.77
CA GLU A 699 -3.96 -19.12 -15.15
C GLU A 699 -3.86 -18.16 -16.35
N LEU A 700 -3.19 -17.03 -16.14
CA LEU A 700 -2.50 -16.39 -17.25
C LEU A 700 -1.48 -17.42 -17.71
N ASP A 701 -1.79 -18.06 -18.83
CA ASP A 701 -0.96 -19.01 -19.56
C ASP A 701 0.52 -18.59 -19.50
N GLU A 702 1.42 -19.54 -19.17
CA GLU A 702 2.89 -19.41 -19.07
C GLU A 702 3.51 -18.61 -20.24
N THR A 703 2.81 -18.52 -21.36
CA THR A 703 3.12 -17.68 -22.52
C THR A 703 3.18 -16.18 -22.28
N THR A 704 2.37 -15.66 -21.36
CA THR A 704 2.43 -14.24 -20.99
C THR A 704 3.57 -13.98 -19.99
N ARG A 705 4.00 -15.02 -19.25
CA ARG A 705 5.10 -14.96 -18.27
C ARG A 705 6.49 -14.90 -18.92
N GLU A 706 6.76 -15.74 -19.91
CA GLU A 706 8.08 -15.77 -20.58
C GLU A 706 8.34 -14.54 -21.45
N ASN A 707 7.31 -14.03 -22.16
CA ASN A 707 7.45 -12.82 -22.99
C ASN A 707 7.76 -11.56 -22.17
N LYS A 708 7.43 -11.53 -20.87
CA LYS A 708 7.82 -10.44 -19.96
C LYS A 708 9.26 -10.58 -19.45
N ARG A 709 9.80 -11.80 -19.36
CA ARG A 709 11.14 -12.09 -18.83
C ARG A 709 12.28 -11.84 -19.83
N GLU A 710 12.03 -11.94 -21.14
CA GLU A 710 13.06 -11.71 -22.18
C GLU A 710 13.09 -10.25 -22.74
N LEU A 711 12.08 -9.43 -22.48
CA LEU A 711 12.06 -8.01 -22.87
C LEU A 711 13.02 -7.12 -22.03
N SER A 712 13.65 -7.64 -20.97
CA SER A 712 14.57 -6.92 -20.08
C SER A 712 16.06 -7.01 -20.48
N GLY A 713 16.39 -7.58 -21.64
CA GLY A 713 17.75 -7.97 -22.04
C GLY A 713 18.89 -7.04 -21.60
N GLU A 714 19.87 -7.60 -20.87
CA GLU A 714 21.25 -7.19 -20.46
C GLU A 714 21.57 -5.70 -20.19
N LYS A 715 20.61 -4.78 -20.28
CA LYS A 715 20.74 -3.35 -19.97
C LYS A 715 19.52 -2.78 -19.25
N TYR A 716 18.53 -3.61 -18.94
CA TYR A 716 17.31 -3.24 -18.25
C TYR A 716 17.18 -3.89 -16.86
N GLU A 717 18.17 -4.68 -16.43
CA GLU A 717 18.22 -5.26 -15.08
C GLU A 717 18.43 -4.20 -13.99
N ASP A 718 19.03 -3.03 -14.30
CA ASP A 718 19.29 -1.98 -13.30
C ASP A 718 18.03 -1.16 -12.88
N PHE A 719 16.83 -1.38 -13.44
CA PHE A 719 15.70 -0.43 -13.25
C PHE A 719 14.31 -1.04 -12.96
N ILE A 720 14.18 -2.37 -12.82
CA ILE A 720 12.97 -2.97 -12.22
C ILE A 720 13.28 -3.23 -10.75
N GLU A 721 13.12 -2.20 -9.91
CA GLU A 721 13.31 -2.23 -8.46
C GLU A 721 12.22 -3.04 -7.71
N ASN A 722 11.92 -4.25 -8.18
CA ASN A 722 11.49 -5.32 -7.31
C ASN A 722 12.66 -6.33 -7.22
N GLU A 723 13.88 -5.87 -6.94
CA GLU A 723 14.99 -6.75 -6.54
C GLU A 723 14.79 -7.33 -5.11
N GLY A 724 13.55 -7.25 -4.63
CA GLY A 724 13.15 -7.63 -3.30
C GLY A 724 13.15 -9.12 -3.06
N SER A 725 14.29 -9.64 -2.61
CA SER A 725 14.33 -10.92 -1.94
C SER A 725 14.46 -10.69 -0.44
N VAL A 726 13.54 -11.20 0.37
CA VAL A 726 13.73 -11.23 1.82
C VAL A 726 14.62 -12.42 2.13
N THR A 727 15.86 -12.15 2.56
CA THR A 727 16.79 -13.19 3.01
C THR A 727 16.88 -13.23 4.53
N GLY A 728 16.95 -14.44 5.08
CA GLY A 728 17.11 -14.63 6.51
C GLY A 728 17.72 -15.98 6.84
N VAL A 729 18.15 -16.12 8.08
CA VAL A 729 18.79 -17.31 8.60
C VAL A 729 17.93 -17.90 9.70
N ILE A 730 17.42 -19.10 9.46
CA ILE A 730 16.72 -19.89 10.47
C ILE A 730 17.76 -20.61 11.31
N ASN A 731 17.65 -20.47 12.63
CA ASN A 731 18.37 -21.28 13.60
C ASN A 731 17.36 -22.15 14.35
N TYR A 732 17.65 -23.44 14.52
CA TYR A 732 16.75 -24.35 15.21
C TYR A 732 17.49 -25.50 15.93
N THR A 733 16.80 -26.12 16.89
CA THR A 733 17.23 -27.36 17.56
C THR A 733 16.19 -28.45 17.35
N ALA A 734 16.53 -29.53 16.64
CA ALA A 734 15.69 -30.69 16.45
C ALA A 734 16.07 -31.82 17.42
N THR A 735 15.10 -32.32 18.18
CA THR A 735 15.29 -33.41 19.15
C THR A 735 14.39 -34.59 18.86
N PHE A 736 14.94 -35.80 18.90
CA PHE A 736 14.18 -37.03 18.70
C PHE A 736 14.89 -38.24 19.33
N ASP A 737 14.12 -39.30 19.58
CA ASP A 737 14.64 -40.59 20.03
C ASP A 737 14.49 -41.63 18.91
N HIS A 738 15.50 -42.47 18.70
CA HIS A 738 15.41 -43.60 17.76
C HIS A 738 16.02 -44.87 18.34
N THR A 739 15.38 -46.02 18.10
CA THR A 739 15.87 -47.33 18.54
C THR A 739 16.45 -48.12 17.36
N PHE A 740 17.75 -48.37 17.42
CA PHE A 740 18.49 -49.19 16.45
C PHE A 740 18.31 -50.71 16.72
N ASP A 741 18.39 -51.54 15.69
CA ASP A 741 18.07 -52.98 15.78
C ASP A 741 19.11 -53.79 16.59
N GLU A 742 20.34 -53.28 16.74
CA GLU A 742 21.39 -53.92 17.52
C GLU A 742 21.77 -53.09 18.76
N ALA A 743 21.79 -53.73 19.93
CA ALA A 743 22.25 -53.10 21.16
C ALA A 743 23.74 -52.77 21.04
N PHE A 744 24.06 -51.49 20.87
CA PHE A 744 25.43 -50.99 21.00
C PHE A 744 25.90 -51.27 22.43
N SER A 745 26.72 -52.29 22.62
CA SER A 745 27.31 -52.53 23.94
C SER A 745 28.38 -51.46 24.19
N ASP A 746 28.21 -50.69 25.27
CA ASP A 746 29.13 -49.67 25.78
C ASP A 746 30.62 -50.08 25.85
N SER A 747 30.92 -51.38 25.75
CA SER A 747 32.28 -51.90 25.73
C SER A 747 33.12 -51.39 24.55
N ASP A 748 32.53 -51.06 23.40
CA ASP A 748 33.30 -50.57 22.24
C ASP A 748 33.66 -49.07 22.34
N ASN A 749 32.87 -48.26 23.07
CA ASN A 749 33.14 -46.83 23.25
C ASN A 749 34.24 -46.58 24.31
N SER A 750 34.32 -47.44 25.33
CA SER A 750 35.34 -47.36 26.39
C SER A 750 36.77 -47.61 25.89
N ALA A 751 36.94 -48.48 24.87
CA ALA A 751 38.24 -48.76 24.25
C ALA A 751 38.74 -47.56 23.42
N ASN A 752 37.84 -46.86 22.72
CA ASN A 752 38.17 -45.70 21.91
C ASN A 752 38.44 -44.45 22.76
N GLN A 753 37.66 -44.21 23.82
CA GLN A 753 37.94 -43.14 24.79
C GLN A 753 39.30 -43.34 25.51
N THR A 754 39.65 -44.58 25.85
CA THR A 754 40.97 -44.91 26.43
C THR A 754 42.12 -44.74 25.42
N CYS A 755 41.89 -44.99 24.12
CA CYS A 755 42.88 -44.74 23.05
C CYS A 755 43.12 -43.22 22.88
N LYS A 756 42.04 -42.42 22.77
CA LYS A 756 42.10 -40.96 22.64
C LYS A 756 42.73 -40.27 23.85
N SER A 757 42.37 -40.67 25.08
CA SER A 757 42.94 -40.08 26.30
C SER A 757 44.43 -40.35 26.47
N ASN A 758 44.92 -41.49 25.95
CA ASN A 758 46.34 -41.83 26.01
C ASN A 758 47.17 -41.16 24.89
N CYS A 759 46.58 -40.83 23.73
CA CYS A 759 47.28 -40.09 22.67
C CYS A 759 47.46 -38.58 22.98
N LEU A 760 46.59 -37.98 23.81
CA LEU A 760 46.64 -36.54 24.16
C LEU A 760 47.80 -36.14 25.08
N LEU A 761 48.54 -37.10 25.65
CA LEU A 761 49.65 -36.85 26.58
C LEU A 761 51.05 -37.08 25.96
N GLY A 762 51.13 -37.39 24.65
CA GLY A 762 52.38 -37.62 23.94
C GLY A 762 52.95 -36.39 23.22
N PRO A 763 54.27 -36.35 22.91
CA PRO A 763 54.88 -35.29 22.11
C PRO A 763 54.31 -35.22 20.68
N LEU A 764 54.23 -34.01 20.13
CA LEU A 764 53.49 -33.66 18.89
C LEU A 764 53.91 -34.47 17.65
N ASP A 765 55.10 -35.06 17.64
CA ASP A 765 55.62 -35.91 16.56
C ASP A 765 55.09 -37.35 16.58
N GLN A 766 54.38 -37.76 17.64
CA GLN A 766 53.73 -39.08 17.76
C GLN A 766 52.22 -39.05 17.48
N MET A 767 51.61 -37.86 17.35
CA MET A 767 50.16 -37.73 17.14
C MET A 767 49.69 -38.37 15.83
N THR A 768 50.44 -38.20 14.74
CA THR A 768 50.12 -38.79 13.42
C THR A 768 50.30 -40.31 13.40
N ALA A 769 51.23 -40.84 14.20
CA ALA A 769 51.44 -42.29 14.33
C ALA A 769 50.44 -42.97 15.28
N CYS A 770 49.97 -42.26 16.31
CA CYS A 770 48.95 -42.73 17.27
C CYS A 770 47.57 -42.82 16.59
N SER A 771 47.23 -41.83 15.75
CA SER A 771 46.01 -41.83 14.92
C SER A 771 45.89 -43.06 14.02
N ALA A 772 47.01 -43.50 13.42
CA ALA A 772 47.02 -44.66 12.52
C ALA A 772 46.98 -46.02 13.25
N GLN A 773 47.16 -46.05 14.58
CA GLN A 773 47.12 -47.28 15.39
C GLN A 773 45.79 -47.50 16.12
N CYS A 774 45.00 -46.46 16.35
CA CYS A 774 43.61 -46.61 16.82
C CYS A 774 42.64 -46.95 15.67
N ASP A 775 43.12 -46.99 14.42
CA ASP A 775 42.38 -47.43 13.23
C ASP A 775 42.48 -48.96 13.11
N VAL A 776 41.93 -49.67 14.09
CA VAL A 776 41.60 -51.08 13.90
C VAL A 776 40.42 -51.11 12.93
N ASP A 777 40.64 -51.68 11.74
CA ASP A 777 39.60 -52.09 10.80
C ASP A 777 38.54 -52.91 11.54
N PHE A 778 37.57 -52.24 12.15
CA PHE A 778 36.30 -52.86 12.45
C PHE A 778 35.73 -53.24 11.09
N PRO A 779 35.33 -54.51 10.87
CA PRO A 779 34.54 -54.82 9.67
C PRO A 779 33.41 -53.79 9.63
N PRO A 780 33.04 -53.22 8.46
CA PRO A 780 31.94 -52.29 8.38
C PRO A 780 30.71 -53.02 8.89
N SER A 781 30.44 -52.92 10.19
CA SER A 781 29.15 -53.20 10.79
C SER A 781 28.25 -52.32 9.97
N THR A 782 27.32 -52.92 9.24
CA THR A 782 26.28 -52.23 8.47
C THR A 782 25.83 -51.04 9.29
N GLU A 783 26.33 -49.86 8.93
CA GLU A 783 26.18 -48.66 9.74
C GLU A 783 24.69 -48.35 9.68
N GLN A 784 23.99 -48.72 10.76
CA GLN A 784 22.56 -48.50 10.82
C GLN A 784 22.38 -46.99 10.82
N LYS A 785 21.83 -46.50 9.72
CA LYS A 785 21.55 -45.10 9.46
C LYS A 785 20.06 -44.90 9.66
N TYR A 786 19.72 -43.85 10.37
CA TYR A 786 18.35 -43.39 10.52
C TYR A 786 18.24 -42.01 9.87
N THR A 787 17.23 -41.82 9.04
CA THR A 787 16.95 -40.52 8.43
C THR A 787 15.82 -39.87 9.20
N ALA A 788 16.14 -38.86 10.00
CA ALA A 788 15.17 -38.00 10.65
C ALA A 788 14.72 -36.92 9.67
N ARG A 789 13.41 -36.72 9.53
CA ARG A 789 12.84 -35.66 8.72
C ARG A 789 12.44 -34.49 9.59
N VAL A 790 13.11 -33.35 9.41
CA VAL A 790 12.78 -32.07 10.04
C VAL A 790 11.89 -31.29 9.08
N VAL A 791 10.76 -30.77 9.56
CA VAL A 791 9.86 -29.91 8.77
C VAL A 791 9.69 -28.60 9.52
N ILE A 792 10.18 -27.51 8.93
CA ILE A 792 10.05 -26.15 9.48
C ILE A 792 9.00 -25.43 8.66
N LYS A 793 7.98 -24.92 9.36
CA LYS A 793 6.90 -24.16 8.76
C LYS A 793 7.06 -22.68 9.09
N ILE A 794 7.07 -21.83 8.06
CA ILE A 794 7.30 -20.39 8.17
C ILE A 794 6.11 -19.69 7.51
N PRO A 795 5.27 -19.00 8.29
CA PRO A 795 4.18 -18.23 7.71
C PRO A 795 4.74 -17.03 6.94
N VAL A 796 4.32 -16.87 5.68
CA VAL A 796 4.60 -15.67 4.90
C VAL A 796 3.36 -14.79 4.96
N ALA A 797 3.50 -13.55 5.43
CA ALA A 797 2.41 -12.61 5.51
C ALA A 797 2.65 -11.41 4.59
N LEU A 798 1.58 -10.91 4.00
CA LEU A 798 1.57 -9.70 3.19
C LEU A 798 0.63 -8.68 3.83
N GLU A 799 1.15 -7.50 4.10
CA GLU A 799 0.40 -6.31 4.52
C GLU A 799 0.13 -5.41 3.32
N MET A 800 -1.15 -5.22 3.03
CA MET A 800 -1.60 -4.36 1.94
C MET A 800 -2.36 -3.14 2.51
N PRO A 801 -1.92 -1.90 2.22
CA PRO A 801 -2.60 -0.70 2.65
C PRO A 801 -3.97 -0.54 2.00
N GLY A 802 -4.98 -0.16 2.77
CA GLY A 802 -6.29 0.29 2.24
C GLY A 802 -7.11 -0.79 1.52
N ALA A 803 -6.73 -2.07 1.60
CA ALA A 803 -7.41 -3.16 0.92
C ALA A 803 -8.87 -3.33 1.40
N ASN A 804 -9.12 -3.18 2.70
CA ASN A 804 -10.46 -3.23 3.29
C ASN A 804 -11.35 -2.09 2.76
N ASP A 805 -10.80 -0.87 2.68
CA ASP A 805 -11.53 0.30 2.20
C ASP A 805 -11.97 0.12 0.75
N ILE A 806 -11.05 -0.26 -0.13
CA ILE A 806 -11.39 -0.47 -1.54
C ILE A 806 -12.38 -1.61 -1.70
N TRP A 807 -12.25 -2.69 -0.93
CA TRP A 807 -13.21 -3.79 -0.95
C TRP A 807 -14.59 -3.33 -0.50
N ALA A 808 -14.67 -2.60 0.61
CA ALA A 808 -15.91 -2.05 1.13
C ALA A 808 -16.57 -1.12 0.11
N ASP A 809 -15.78 -0.28 -0.54
CA ASP A 809 -16.28 0.71 -1.48
C ASP A 809 -16.73 0.12 -2.83
N PHE A 810 -16.00 -0.88 -3.33
CA PHE A 810 -16.27 -1.45 -4.64
C PHE A 810 -17.25 -2.62 -4.56
N VAL A 811 -17.15 -3.49 -3.55
CA VAL A 811 -17.85 -4.78 -3.53
C VAL A 811 -18.55 -5.11 -2.21
N GLY A 812 -17.81 -5.33 -1.12
CA GLY A 812 -18.30 -5.97 0.09
C GLY A 812 -19.24 -5.11 0.94
N GLY A 813 -18.96 -3.81 1.03
CA GLY A 813 -19.64 -2.88 1.91
C GLY A 813 -21.10 -2.65 1.51
N SER A 814 -21.97 -2.37 2.48
CA SER A 814 -23.41 -2.19 2.24
C SER A 814 -23.73 -1.06 1.24
N GLY A 815 -22.87 -0.04 1.21
CA GLY A 815 -22.92 1.09 0.28
C GLY A 815 -22.13 0.90 -1.02
N SER A 816 -21.55 -0.28 -1.26
CA SER A 816 -20.63 -0.50 -2.36
C SER A 816 -21.24 -0.26 -3.73
N ILE A 817 -20.39 0.07 -4.70
CA ILE A 817 -20.82 0.30 -6.09
C ILE A 817 -21.46 -0.98 -6.66
N PHE A 818 -20.87 -2.15 -6.39
CA PHE A 818 -21.42 -3.43 -6.82
C PHE A 818 -22.83 -3.67 -6.25
N ARG A 819 -23.04 -3.50 -4.94
CA ARG A 819 -24.37 -3.71 -4.35
C ARG A 819 -25.40 -2.69 -4.83
N LYS A 820 -25.00 -1.46 -5.14
CA LYS A 820 -25.90 -0.47 -5.76
C LYS A 820 -26.35 -0.89 -7.16
N MET A 821 -25.49 -1.56 -7.92
CA MET A 821 -25.79 -2.05 -9.26
C MET A 821 -26.50 -3.41 -9.28
N PHE A 822 -26.15 -4.28 -8.32
CA PHE A 822 -26.73 -5.60 -8.10
C PHE A 822 -27.41 -5.67 -6.72
N PRO A 823 -28.51 -4.93 -6.49
CA PRO A 823 -29.14 -4.80 -5.17
C PRO A 823 -29.81 -6.08 -4.67
N LYS A 824 -29.84 -7.14 -5.48
CA LYS A 824 -30.37 -8.45 -5.11
C LYS A 824 -29.22 -9.44 -5.16
N ILE A 825 -28.71 -9.80 -3.99
CA ILE A 825 -27.80 -10.93 -3.78
C ILE A 825 -28.60 -12.04 -3.09
N GLY A 826 -28.38 -13.30 -3.49
CA GLY A 826 -29.13 -14.45 -2.97
C GLY A 826 -29.75 -15.32 -4.05
N ALA A 827 -30.20 -16.50 -3.65
CA ALA A 827 -30.75 -17.52 -4.55
C ALA A 827 -31.77 -16.97 -5.55
N GLY A 828 -31.46 -17.10 -6.85
CA GLY A 828 -32.33 -16.68 -7.94
C GLY A 828 -32.17 -15.20 -8.37
N SER A 829 -31.15 -14.51 -7.87
CA SER A 829 -30.69 -13.23 -8.42
C SER A 829 -29.64 -13.44 -9.53
N ALA A 830 -28.97 -12.38 -9.97
CA ALA A 830 -27.83 -12.51 -10.89
C ALA A 830 -26.59 -13.12 -10.21
N ARG A 831 -26.48 -13.02 -8.87
CA ARG A 831 -25.37 -13.51 -8.06
C ARG A 831 -25.89 -14.05 -6.73
N ASP A 832 -25.67 -15.35 -6.51
CA ASP A 832 -26.21 -16.04 -5.34
C ASP A 832 -25.55 -15.60 -4.01
N LYS A 833 -24.27 -15.23 -4.04
CA LYS A 833 -23.51 -14.69 -2.90
C LYS A 833 -22.36 -13.80 -3.37
N ILE A 834 -21.84 -12.97 -2.47
CA ILE A 834 -20.54 -12.30 -2.66
C ILE A 834 -19.51 -13.13 -1.89
N ILE A 835 -18.47 -13.55 -2.58
CA ILE A 835 -17.34 -14.27 -1.98
C ILE A 835 -16.19 -13.29 -1.91
N ASP A 836 -15.56 -13.18 -0.75
CA ASP A 836 -14.32 -12.43 -0.62
C ASP A 836 -13.19 -13.27 -1.23
N LEU A 837 -12.72 -12.87 -2.41
CA LEU A 837 -11.69 -13.57 -3.16
C LEU A 837 -10.40 -12.77 -3.08
N PRO A 838 -9.28 -13.35 -2.63
CA PRO A 838 -8.00 -12.67 -2.70
C PRO A 838 -7.49 -12.61 -4.15
N GLY A 839 -6.61 -11.65 -4.42
CA GLY A 839 -5.74 -11.73 -5.59
C GLY A 839 -4.64 -12.74 -5.33
N GLU A 840 -4.05 -13.28 -6.38
CA GLU A 840 -2.98 -14.28 -6.31
C GLU A 840 -1.84 -13.85 -7.23
N SER A 841 -0.60 -14.00 -6.77
CA SER A 841 0.59 -13.86 -7.59
C SER A 841 1.62 -14.91 -7.22
N ASN A 842 2.47 -15.27 -8.18
CA ASN A 842 3.60 -16.15 -7.95
C ASN A 842 4.69 -15.50 -7.10
N ALA A 843 5.32 -16.30 -6.27
CA ALA A 843 6.58 -16.03 -5.59
C ALA A 843 7.52 -17.24 -5.70
N SER A 844 8.78 -17.08 -5.33
CA SER A 844 9.75 -18.18 -5.20
C SER A 844 10.20 -18.28 -3.76
N TYR A 845 10.18 -19.48 -3.17
CA TYR A 845 10.81 -19.77 -1.90
C TYR A 845 12.00 -20.68 -2.12
N GLU A 846 13.16 -20.26 -1.62
CA GLU A 846 14.40 -21.02 -1.67
C GLU A 846 14.96 -21.19 -0.26
N ALA A 847 15.58 -22.32 0.00
CA ALA A 847 16.29 -22.56 1.25
C ALA A 847 17.62 -23.25 0.92
N ASP A 848 18.68 -22.73 1.52
CA ASP A 848 20.03 -23.24 1.36
C ASP A 848 20.62 -23.51 2.75
N ASN A 849 20.89 -24.78 3.05
CA ASN A 849 21.43 -25.15 4.34
C ASN A 849 22.86 -24.62 4.53
N ILE A 850 23.07 -23.93 5.64
CA ILE A 850 24.38 -23.37 6.02
C ILE A 850 25.14 -24.37 6.90
N LEU A 851 24.47 -24.97 7.89
CA LEU A 851 25.10 -25.81 8.89
C LEU A 851 24.12 -26.83 9.50
N VAL A 852 24.56 -28.08 9.62
CA VAL A 852 23.94 -29.09 10.51
C VAL A 852 25.01 -29.68 11.42
N SER A 853 24.78 -29.68 12.73
CA SER A 853 25.65 -30.34 13.71
C SER A 853 24.90 -31.46 14.45
N GLY A 854 25.55 -32.62 14.58
CA GLY A 854 24.95 -33.82 15.16
C GLY A 854 24.36 -34.81 14.14
N GLY A 855 24.59 -34.61 12.84
CA GLY A 855 24.15 -35.50 11.77
C GLY A 855 24.72 -35.11 10.42
N GLN A 856 24.30 -35.79 9.35
CA GLN A 856 24.63 -35.44 7.97
C GLN A 856 23.35 -35.11 7.19
N LEU A 857 23.28 -33.90 6.64
CA LEU A 857 22.21 -33.54 5.71
C LEU A 857 22.32 -34.38 4.44
N THR A 858 21.21 -35.02 4.04
CA THR A 858 21.17 -35.87 2.84
C THR A 858 20.25 -35.34 1.75
N ASN A 859 19.29 -34.50 2.12
CA ASN A 859 18.33 -33.89 1.22
C ASN A 859 17.76 -32.64 1.89
N GLU A 860 17.54 -31.61 1.07
CA GLU A 860 16.91 -30.35 1.44
C GLU A 860 15.88 -30.05 0.35
N ILE A 861 14.63 -29.83 0.77
CA ILE A 861 13.52 -29.53 -0.13
C ILE A 861 12.79 -28.31 0.42
N THR A 862 12.70 -27.27 -0.40
CA THR A 862 11.83 -26.13 -0.16
C THR A 862 10.51 -26.32 -0.87
N LEU A 863 9.43 -26.29 -0.09
CA LEU A 863 8.06 -26.40 -0.55
C LEU A 863 7.27 -25.16 -0.11
N ALA A 864 6.10 -24.98 -0.71
CA ALA A 864 5.16 -23.92 -0.35
C ALA A 864 3.75 -24.49 -0.13
N GLY A 865 2.96 -23.80 0.68
CA GLY A 865 1.53 -24.05 0.86
C GLY A 865 1.24 -25.03 2.00
N ASN A 866 0.10 -25.71 1.90
CA ASN A 866 -0.35 -26.64 2.93
C ASN A 866 0.53 -27.92 2.93
N ILE A 867 0.96 -28.36 4.11
CA ILE A 867 1.78 -29.56 4.28
C ILE A 867 1.15 -30.86 3.74
N ASP A 868 -0.19 -30.93 3.69
CA ASP A 868 -0.90 -32.08 3.14
C ASP A 868 -0.90 -32.10 1.60
N LYS A 869 -0.66 -30.95 0.97
CA LYS A 869 -0.62 -30.75 -0.49
C LYS A 869 0.43 -29.69 -0.87
N PRO A 870 1.71 -29.92 -0.57
CA PRO A 870 2.72 -28.92 -0.82
C PRO A 870 2.99 -28.79 -2.32
N VAL A 871 3.28 -27.58 -2.76
CA VAL A 871 3.81 -27.30 -4.10
C VAL A 871 5.32 -27.02 -4.02
N PRO A 872 6.09 -27.15 -5.11
CA PRO A 872 7.49 -26.74 -5.11
C PRO A 872 7.65 -25.27 -4.68
N GLY A 873 8.71 -24.93 -3.94
CA GLY A 873 8.98 -23.54 -3.53
C GLY A 873 9.07 -22.56 -4.70
N SER A 874 9.52 -23.01 -5.88
CA SER A 874 9.53 -22.23 -7.13
C SER A 874 8.15 -21.98 -7.75
N SER A 875 7.10 -22.58 -7.17
CA SER A 875 5.69 -22.40 -7.54
C SER A 875 4.89 -21.86 -6.35
N ALA A 876 5.55 -21.16 -5.43
CA ALA A 876 4.89 -20.50 -4.32
C ALA A 876 3.95 -19.39 -4.84
N SER A 877 2.95 -19.06 -4.03
CA SER A 877 1.98 -18.02 -4.34
C SER A 877 1.80 -17.14 -3.10
N VAL A 878 1.69 -15.83 -3.32
CA VAL A 878 1.24 -14.87 -2.31
C VAL A 878 -0.14 -14.38 -2.66
N TYR A 879 -0.94 -14.12 -1.62
CA TYR A 879 -2.31 -13.67 -1.78
C TYR A 879 -2.40 -12.18 -1.42
N PHE A 880 -3.27 -11.46 -2.11
CA PHE A 880 -3.56 -10.04 -1.85
C PHE A 880 -5.00 -9.92 -1.35
N PRO A 881 -5.26 -9.28 -0.21
CA PRO A 881 -6.61 -9.23 0.36
C PRO A 881 -7.60 -8.59 -0.63
N HIS A 882 -8.76 -9.23 -0.82
CA HIS A 882 -9.92 -8.73 -1.59
C HIS A 882 -9.75 -8.47 -3.09
N LEU A 883 -8.51 -8.43 -3.61
CA LEU A 883 -8.24 -8.01 -4.98
C LEU A 883 -8.95 -8.91 -6.00
N GLY A 884 -8.96 -10.23 -5.82
CA GLY A 884 -9.69 -11.16 -6.69
C GLY A 884 -11.19 -10.86 -6.75
N GLY A 885 -11.78 -10.45 -5.63
CA GLY A 885 -13.17 -10.06 -5.56
C GLY A 885 -13.42 -8.75 -6.33
N ILE A 886 -12.51 -7.77 -6.21
CA ILE A 886 -12.59 -6.54 -7.01
C ILE A 886 -12.47 -6.86 -8.50
N SER A 887 -11.60 -7.80 -8.91
CA SER A 887 -11.54 -8.28 -10.30
C SER A 887 -12.89 -8.85 -10.78
N GLU A 888 -13.43 -9.82 -10.04
CA GLU A 888 -14.66 -10.54 -10.41
C GLU A 888 -15.86 -9.60 -10.45
N TYR A 889 -16.13 -8.93 -9.33
CA TYR A 889 -17.39 -8.24 -9.13
C TYR A 889 -17.35 -6.81 -9.67
N PHE A 890 -16.22 -6.11 -9.53
CA PHE A 890 -16.14 -4.74 -10.00
C PHE A 890 -15.67 -4.69 -11.47
N LEU A 891 -14.50 -5.23 -11.80
CA LEU A 891 -14.01 -5.12 -13.17
C LEU A 891 -14.83 -5.98 -14.14
N LYS A 892 -14.95 -7.29 -13.93
CA LYS A 892 -15.60 -8.17 -14.93
C LYS A 892 -17.11 -7.94 -15.02
N ASP A 893 -17.81 -7.85 -13.89
CA ASP A 893 -19.26 -7.72 -13.87
C ASP A 893 -19.78 -6.31 -14.18
N ILE A 894 -19.29 -5.28 -13.48
CA ILE A 894 -19.80 -3.92 -13.67
C ILE A 894 -19.38 -3.36 -15.02
N GLN A 895 -18.15 -3.63 -15.50
CA GLN A 895 -17.77 -3.20 -16.84
C GLN A 895 -18.70 -3.81 -17.90
N LYS A 896 -19.00 -5.10 -17.79
CA LYS A 896 -19.93 -5.77 -18.70
C LYS A 896 -21.31 -5.13 -18.66
N MET A 897 -21.79 -4.73 -17.49
CA MET A 897 -23.10 -4.08 -17.33
C MET A 897 -23.13 -2.65 -17.89
N LEU A 898 -22.09 -1.84 -17.66
CA LEU A 898 -22.04 -0.43 -18.03
C LEU A 898 -21.62 -0.18 -19.49
N ARG A 899 -21.30 -1.22 -20.25
CA ARG A 899 -20.96 -1.10 -21.67
C ARG A 899 -22.19 -0.75 -22.53
N PRO A 900 -22.05 0.10 -23.57
CA PRO A 900 -23.14 0.44 -24.47
C PRO A 900 -23.78 -0.80 -25.12
N LYS A 901 -25.10 -0.91 -25.00
CA LYS A 901 -25.90 -2.01 -25.56
C LYS A 901 -25.76 -2.05 -27.08
N GLY A 902 -25.06 -3.06 -27.61
CA GLY A 902 -24.80 -3.23 -29.05
C GLY A 902 -23.34 -3.50 -29.41
N VAL A 903 -22.42 -3.30 -28.47
CA VAL A 903 -21.07 -3.88 -28.49
C VAL A 903 -21.20 -5.26 -27.83
N SER A 904 -20.88 -6.36 -28.53
CA SER A 904 -21.12 -7.73 -28.06
C SER A 904 -20.50 -7.95 -26.68
N GLY A 905 -21.32 -8.39 -25.71
CA GLY A 905 -20.98 -8.46 -24.29
C GLY A 905 -20.08 -9.63 -23.87
N GLY A 906 -18.98 -9.87 -24.58
CA GLY A 906 -17.79 -10.52 -24.01
C GLY A 906 -17.00 -9.52 -23.15
N GLN A 907 -15.72 -9.75 -22.85
CA GLN A 907 -14.77 -8.64 -22.64
C GLN A 907 -14.82 -7.67 -23.85
N ILE A 908 -13.98 -6.64 -23.96
CA ILE A 908 -13.83 -6.07 -25.31
C ILE A 908 -13.21 -7.22 -26.09
N GLU A 909 -14.05 -8.10 -26.67
CA GLU A 909 -13.63 -8.99 -27.72
C GLU A 909 -13.12 -8.00 -28.74
N THR A 910 -11.81 -8.00 -28.87
CA THR A 910 -11.12 -7.53 -30.04
C THR A 910 -11.93 -8.04 -31.21
N THR A 911 -12.85 -7.23 -31.75
CA THR A 911 -13.26 -7.37 -33.14
C THR A 911 -12.08 -6.89 -33.99
N LYS A 912 -10.86 -7.38 -33.69
CA LYS A 912 -10.01 -7.91 -34.72
C LYS A 912 -10.96 -8.82 -35.53
N ASN A 913 -11.03 -8.62 -36.82
CA ASN A 913 -11.03 -9.81 -37.66
C ASN A 913 -9.74 -10.52 -37.29
N GLU A 914 -9.76 -11.34 -36.23
CA GLU A 914 -8.62 -12.17 -35.87
C GLU A 914 -8.48 -13.05 -37.09
N CYS A 915 -7.36 -12.87 -37.79
CA CYS A 915 -6.90 -13.81 -38.77
C CYS A 915 -6.63 -15.09 -37.99
N SER A 916 -7.69 -15.86 -37.75
CA SER A 916 -7.69 -16.98 -36.83
C SER A 916 -6.80 -18.04 -37.44
N ILE A 917 -5.64 -18.26 -36.84
CA ILE A 917 -4.78 -19.37 -37.25
C ILE A 917 -5.52 -20.68 -36.98
N ASN A 918 -5.46 -21.62 -37.93
CA ASN A 918 -6.18 -22.90 -37.83
C ASN A 918 -5.23 -24.09 -37.65
N CYS A 919 -4.04 -23.86 -37.11
CA CYS A 919 -3.18 -24.92 -36.60
C CYS A 919 -3.83 -25.60 -35.37
N ASN A 920 -3.37 -26.80 -35.01
CA ASN A 920 -3.77 -27.44 -33.78
C ASN A 920 -3.00 -26.87 -32.58
N THR A 921 -3.50 -25.81 -31.97
CA THR A 921 -2.88 -25.15 -30.81
C THR A 921 -2.80 -26.04 -29.56
N SER A 922 -3.59 -27.11 -29.52
CA SER A 922 -3.58 -28.11 -28.44
C SER A 922 -2.68 -29.31 -28.73
N ALA A 923 -1.90 -29.28 -29.81
CA ALA A 923 -1.00 -30.38 -30.15
C ALA A 923 0.09 -30.54 -29.08
N THR A 924 0.26 -31.75 -28.56
CA THR A 924 1.46 -32.17 -27.82
C THR A 924 2.43 -32.85 -28.77
N LEU A 925 3.74 -32.72 -28.52
CA LEU A 925 4.74 -33.40 -29.35
C LEU A 925 4.57 -34.92 -29.26
N SER A 926 4.50 -35.57 -30.42
CA SER A 926 4.57 -37.02 -30.52
C SER A 926 5.93 -37.55 -30.04
N PRO A 927 6.04 -38.81 -29.60
CA PRO A 927 7.32 -39.37 -29.13
C PRO A 927 8.47 -39.20 -30.13
N GLU A 928 8.19 -39.33 -31.43
CA GLU A 928 9.19 -39.14 -32.50
C GLU A 928 9.57 -37.66 -32.71
N ALA A 929 8.69 -36.74 -32.30
CA ALA A 929 8.86 -35.29 -32.42
C ALA A 929 9.57 -34.65 -31.22
N GLN A 930 9.58 -35.29 -30.04
CA GLN A 930 10.19 -34.75 -28.81
C GLN A 930 11.66 -34.37 -28.97
N LYS A 931 12.40 -35.04 -29.85
CA LYS A 931 13.82 -34.70 -30.10
C LYS A 931 14.03 -33.29 -30.71
N TYR A 932 12.98 -32.68 -31.30
CA TYR A 932 12.98 -31.32 -31.85
C TYR A 932 12.51 -30.26 -30.83
N GLU A 933 12.18 -30.63 -29.59
CA GLU A 933 11.60 -29.72 -28.60
C GLU A 933 12.52 -28.53 -28.30
N PHE A 934 13.84 -28.74 -28.30
CA PHE A 934 14.83 -27.70 -28.07
C PHE A 934 14.79 -26.54 -29.10
N LEU A 935 14.16 -26.73 -30.26
CA LEU A 935 13.97 -25.68 -31.26
C LEU A 935 12.85 -24.71 -30.90
N ARG A 936 12.00 -25.04 -29.93
CA ARG A 936 10.79 -24.29 -29.60
C ARG A 936 11.12 -22.85 -29.27
N ASP A 937 11.98 -22.65 -28.28
CA ASP A 937 12.28 -21.32 -27.76
C ASP A 937 13.08 -20.52 -28.79
N ILE A 938 13.99 -21.18 -29.51
CA ILE A 938 14.78 -20.59 -30.60
C ILE A 938 13.88 -20.03 -31.71
N VAL A 939 12.88 -20.79 -32.15
CA VAL A 939 11.96 -20.36 -33.21
C VAL A 939 11.04 -19.25 -32.74
N ILE A 940 10.59 -19.30 -31.48
CA ILE A 940 9.73 -18.27 -30.89
C ILE A 940 10.48 -16.94 -30.80
N ASP A 941 11.71 -16.95 -30.29
CA ASP A 941 12.58 -15.77 -30.22
C ASP A 941 12.86 -15.18 -31.62
N LEU A 942 13.26 -16.02 -32.59
CA LEU A 942 13.52 -15.55 -33.95
C LEU A 942 12.27 -14.93 -34.59
N ALA A 943 11.10 -15.52 -34.39
CA ALA A 943 9.84 -14.96 -34.88
C ALA A 943 9.54 -13.60 -34.22
N GLY A 944 9.76 -13.46 -32.92
CA GLY A 944 9.66 -12.18 -32.21
C GLY A 944 10.54 -11.11 -32.84
N ARG A 945 11.85 -11.36 -32.90
CA ARG A 945 12.84 -10.40 -33.43
C ARG A 945 12.57 -9.98 -34.88
N TRP A 946 12.13 -10.92 -35.73
CA TRP A 946 11.86 -10.63 -37.14
C TRP A 946 10.57 -9.82 -37.35
N THR A 947 9.64 -9.88 -36.40
CA THR A 947 8.38 -9.11 -36.45
C THR A 947 8.49 -7.73 -35.79
N GLU A 948 9.34 -7.56 -34.78
CA GLU A 948 9.55 -6.29 -34.05
C GLU A 948 10.14 -5.16 -34.89
N THR A 949 11.03 -5.47 -35.83
CA THR A 949 11.69 -4.44 -36.66
C THR A 949 10.77 -3.79 -37.69
N GLN A 950 9.54 -4.27 -37.84
CA GLN A 950 8.57 -3.73 -38.80
C GLN A 950 7.74 -2.60 -38.18
N GLN A 951 7.44 -1.55 -38.96
CA GLN A 951 6.65 -0.37 -38.53
C GLN A 951 5.25 -0.68 -37.98
N ASN A 952 4.79 -1.92 -38.08
CA ASN A 952 3.64 -2.49 -37.37
C ASN A 952 4.01 -3.92 -36.96
N PRO A 953 4.57 -4.14 -35.76
CA PRO A 953 4.91 -5.47 -35.30
C PRO A 953 3.61 -6.24 -35.13
N GLY A 954 3.42 -7.18 -36.03
CA GLY A 954 2.24 -8.03 -35.97
C GLY A 954 2.51 -9.30 -35.17
N LYS A 955 1.47 -9.87 -34.58
CA LYS A 955 1.50 -11.16 -33.87
C LYS A 955 1.96 -12.28 -34.81
N ASN A 956 3.08 -12.93 -34.47
CA ASN A 956 3.46 -14.24 -34.98
C ASN A 956 2.75 -15.35 -34.19
N TYR A 957 2.73 -16.57 -34.72
CA TYR A 957 2.10 -17.74 -34.10
C TYR A 957 3.07 -18.90 -33.92
N ALA A 958 4.37 -18.59 -33.78
CA ALA A 958 5.42 -19.58 -33.57
C ALA A 958 5.06 -20.48 -32.39
N LYS A 959 4.70 -19.90 -31.24
CA LYS A 959 4.45 -20.62 -30.00
C LYS A 959 3.21 -21.52 -30.08
N GLU A 960 2.10 -21.00 -30.58
CA GLU A 960 0.83 -21.74 -30.64
C GLU A 960 0.88 -22.88 -31.66
N CYS A 961 1.62 -22.72 -32.75
CA CYS A 961 1.62 -23.70 -33.84
C CYS A 961 2.88 -24.57 -33.92
N PHE A 962 3.91 -24.33 -33.10
CA PHE A 962 5.16 -25.10 -33.11
C PHE A 962 4.93 -26.62 -33.08
N ASN A 963 4.20 -27.10 -32.07
CA ASN A 963 3.99 -28.54 -31.88
C ASN A 963 3.23 -29.16 -33.07
N ASP A 964 2.29 -28.42 -33.67
CA ASP A 964 1.54 -28.88 -34.84
C ASP A 964 2.43 -28.96 -36.08
N VAL A 965 3.31 -27.97 -36.30
CA VAL A 965 4.29 -27.95 -37.40
C VAL A 965 5.26 -29.12 -37.25
N ILE A 966 5.89 -29.31 -36.09
CA ILE A 966 6.84 -30.41 -35.87
C ILE A 966 6.15 -31.77 -36.10
N ASN A 967 4.99 -32.00 -35.48
CA ASN A 967 4.29 -33.27 -35.60
C ASN A 967 3.91 -33.59 -37.04
N GLN A 968 3.41 -32.60 -37.80
CA GLN A 968 3.05 -32.80 -39.20
C GLN A 968 4.30 -33.02 -40.06
N SER A 969 5.40 -32.31 -39.84
CA SER A 969 6.67 -32.52 -40.54
C SER A 969 7.23 -33.92 -40.31
N VAL A 970 7.31 -34.36 -39.05
CA VAL A 970 7.78 -35.71 -38.68
C VAL A 970 6.88 -36.78 -39.30
N ALA A 971 5.55 -36.62 -39.21
CA ALA A 971 4.59 -37.57 -39.78
C ALA A 971 4.67 -37.67 -41.32
N LYS A 972 5.18 -36.63 -42.00
CA LYS A 972 5.40 -36.58 -43.44
C LYS A 972 6.83 -36.94 -43.86
N GLY A 973 7.73 -37.18 -42.90
CA GLY A 973 9.14 -37.46 -43.18
C GLY A 973 9.89 -36.26 -43.78
N VAL A 974 9.47 -35.04 -43.45
CA VAL A 974 10.12 -33.79 -43.85
C VAL A 974 10.85 -33.22 -42.63
N ASN A 975 12.07 -32.73 -42.82
CA ASN A 975 12.89 -32.18 -41.76
C ASN A 975 12.13 -31.04 -41.04
N PRO A 976 11.83 -31.18 -39.73
CA PRO A 976 11.09 -30.17 -39.00
C PRO A 976 11.84 -28.85 -38.86
N ALA A 977 13.16 -28.88 -38.61
CA ALA A 977 13.98 -27.66 -38.56
C ALA A 977 13.91 -26.89 -39.90
N LEU A 978 13.95 -27.59 -41.04
CA LEU A 978 13.85 -26.94 -42.35
C LEU A 978 12.46 -26.33 -42.55
N THR A 979 11.42 -27.04 -42.09
CA THR A 979 10.04 -26.53 -42.14
C THR A 979 9.91 -25.25 -41.33
N LEU A 980 10.51 -25.18 -40.14
CA LEU A 980 10.53 -24.01 -39.27
C LEU A 980 11.32 -22.85 -39.89
N THR A 981 12.49 -23.12 -40.48
CA THR A 981 13.29 -22.09 -41.20
C THR A 981 12.49 -21.47 -42.33
N ILE A 982 11.84 -22.29 -43.17
CA ILE A 982 11.01 -21.80 -44.28
C ILE A 982 9.81 -21.00 -43.76
N TRP A 983 9.19 -21.44 -42.67
CA TRP A 983 8.05 -20.74 -42.06
C TRP A 983 8.43 -19.35 -41.54
N LEU A 984 9.54 -19.29 -40.80
CA LEU A 984 10.12 -18.04 -40.29
C LEU A 984 10.44 -17.09 -41.45
N ASN A 985 11.12 -17.58 -42.49
CA ASN A 985 11.52 -16.76 -43.64
C ASN A 985 10.35 -16.16 -44.39
N GLU A 986 9.37 -17.00 -44.72
CA GLU A 986 8.31 -16.63 -45.66
C GLU A 986 7.24 -15.74 -45.01
N SER A 987 7.07 -15.85 -43.68
CA SER A 987 5.91 -15.25 -43.01
C SER A 987 6.20 -14.65 -41.63
N GLY A 988 7.42 -14.71 -41.12
CA GLY A 988 7.72 -14.37 -39.73
C GLY A 988 6.89 -15.21 -38.76
N ALA A 989 6.79 -16.53 -39.05
CA ALA A 989 5.89 -17.47 -38.38
C ALA A 989 4.42 -17.01 -38.33
N SER A 990 3.81 -16.81 -39.51
CA SER A 990 2.41 -16.44 -39.66
C SER A 990 2.05 -15.06 -39.10
N ASN A 991 2.90 -14.06 -39.32
CA ASN A 991 2.63 -12.67 -38.95
C ASN A 991 1.45 -12.06 -39.76
N TYR A 992 0.22 -12.45 -39.44
CA TYR A 992 -1.02 -12.05 -40.15
C TYR A 992 -1.39 -10.57 -39.97
N THR A 993 -0.72 -9.85 -39.08
CA THR A 993 -1.14 -8.48 -38.68
C THR A 993 -0.31 -7.37 -39.31
N SER A 994 0.73 -7.71 -40.09
CA SER A 994 1.40 -6.76 -41.01
C SER A 994 0.45 -6.20 -42.09
N SER A 995 -0.63 -6.92 -42.43
CA SER A 995 -1.71 -6.49 -43.32
C SER A 995 -3.08 -6.63 -42.62
N VAL A 996 -3.38 -5.70 -41.70
CA VAL A 996 -4.60 -5.70 -40.86
C VAL A 996 -5.94 -5.71 -41.62
N THR A 997 -5.93 -5.62 -42.96
CA THR A 997 -7.14 -5.52 -43.79
C THR A 997 -7.50 -6.77 -44.58
N SER A 998 -6.59 -7.73 -44.76
CA SER A 998 -6.84 -8.90 -45.63
C SER A 998 -6.76 -10.28 -44.96
N CYS A 999 -6.07 -10.44 -43.82
CA CYS A 999 -5.83 -11.76 -43.22
C CYS A 999 -5.27 -12.80 -44.19
N VAL A 1000 -4.45 -12.34 -45.14
CA VAL A 1000 -3.82 -13.16 -46.18
C VAL A 1000 -2.33 -13.11 -45.93
N THR A 1001 -1.74 -14.21 -45.46
CA THR A 1001 -0.29 -14.42 -45.35
C THR A 1001 0.07 -15.72 -46.01
N GLN A 1002 1.11 -15.67 -46.84
CA GLN A 1002 1.60 -16.83 -47.57
C GLN A 1002 2.58 -17.59 -46.68
N ASP A 1003 2.03 -18.45 -45.84
CA ASP A 1003 2.81 -19.30 -44.96
C ASP A 1003 3.56 -20.35 -45.78
N PHE A 1004 4.78 -20.67 -45.34
CA PHE A 1004 5.63 -21.69 -45.97
C PHE A 1004 5.80 -21.50 -47.49
N GLY A 1005 5.79 -20.24 -47.98
CA GLY A 1005 5.95 -19.90 -49.39
C GLY A 1005 4.82 -20.37 -50.31
N ILE A 1006 3.68 -20.80 -49.77
CA ILE A 1006 2.55 -21.32 -50.56
C ILE A 1006 1.71 -20.16 -51.11
N ASN A 1007 2.07 -19.72 -52.31
CA ASN A 1007 1.36 -18.65 -53.03
C ASN A 1007 0.09 -19.15 -53.75
N LYS A 1008 -0.92 -19.55 -52.98
CA LYS A 1008 -2.24 -19.97 -53.47
C LYS A 1008 -3.35 -19.11 -52.84
N PRO A 1009 -3.93 -18.15 -53.57
CA PRO A 1009 -4.93 -17.23 -53.03
C PRO A 1009 -6.12 -17.92 -52.35
N GLU A 1010 -6.52 -19.11 -52.80
CA GLU A 1010 -7.63 -19.88 -52.25
C GLU A 1010 -7.37 -20.49 -50.86
N ILE A 1011 -6.11 -20.58 -50.42
CA ILE A 1011 -5.72 -21.11 -49.10
C ILE A 1011 -4.78 -20.17 -48.34
N ALA A 1012 -4.61 -18.93 -48.80
CA ALA A 1012 -3.65 -17.98 -48.22
C ALA A 1012 -4.06 -17.44 -46.83
N SER A 1013 -5.18 -17.91 -46.27
CA SER A 1013 -5.61 -17.67 -44.89
C SER A 1013 -5.81 -18.98 -44.11
N ASP A 1014 -5.42 -20.12 -44.70
CA ASP A 1014 -5.59 -21.47 -44.14
C ASP A 1014 -4.20 -22.05 -43.86
N PHE A 1015 -3.66 -21.74 -42.69
CA PHE A 1015 -2.35 -22.21 -42.22
C PHE A 1015 -2.17 -23.71 -42.43
N LYS A 1016 -3.18 -24.51 -42.03
CA LYS A 1016 -3.13 -25.97 -42.13
C LYS A 1016 -3.05 -26.43 -43.58
N ALA A 1017 -3.81 -25.83 -44.49
CA ALA A 1017 -3.74 -26.16 -45.91
C ALA A 1017 -2.40 -25.74 -46.54
N GLN A 1018 -1.82 -24.62 -46.11
CA GLN A 1018 -0.50 -24.17 -46.55
C GLN A 1018 0.61 -25.11 -46.06
N LEU A 1019 0.63 -25.46 -44.77
CA LEU A 1019 1.57 -26.44 -44.21
C LEU A 1019 1.47 -27.80 -44.94
N ASN A 1020 0.26 -28.32 -45.14
CA ASN A 1020 0.06 -29.56 -45.90
C ASN A 1020 0.52 -29.44 -47.36
N GLY A 1021 0.36 -28.26 -47.96
CA GLY A 1021 0.87 -27.95 -49.29
C GLY A 1021 2.40 -28.02 -49.36
N PHE A 1022 3.09 -27.39 -48.40
CA PHE A 1022 4.54 -27.40 -48.28
C PHE A 1022 5.09 -28.82 -48.05
N LEU A 1023 4.53 -29.55 -47.09
CA LEU A 1023 4.98 -30.91 -46.73
C LEU A 1023 4.79 -31.94 -47.84
N ALA A 1024 3.95 -31.65 -48.85
CA ALA A 1024 3.76 -32.50 -50.01
C ALA A 1024 4.80 -32.26 -51.13
N LEU A 1025 5.55 -31.15 -51.09
CA LEU A 1025 6.49 -30.78 -52.16
C LEU A 1025 7.68 -31.74 -52.29
N PRO A 1026 8.38 -32.14 -51.19
CA PRO A 1026 9.58 -32.98 -51.31
C PRO A 1026 9.36 -34.32 -52.00
N GLY A 1027 8.15 -34.90 -51.88
CA GLY A 1027 7.79 -36.18 -52.53
C GLY A 1027 7.07 -36.04 -53.87
N SER A 1028 7.01 -34.83 -54.45
CA SER A 1028 6.35 -34.60 -55.74
C SER A 1028 7.34 -34.74 -56.89
N LEU A 1029 6.94 -35.43 -57.97
CA LEU A 1029 7.80 -35.75 -59.12
C LEU A 1029 8.59 -34.54 -59.65
N GLY A 1030 7.98 -33.35 -59.70
CA GLY A 1030 8.67 -32.15 -60.20
C GLY A 1030 9.80 -31.64 -59.30
N TYR A 1031 9.71 -31.83 -57.99
CA TYR A 1031 10.75 -31.43 -57.03
C TYR A 1031 11.79 -32.52 -56.84
N GLU A 1032 11.37 -33.79 -56.89
CA GLU A 1032 12.26 -34.96 -56.92
C GLU A 1032 13.16 -34.91 -58.16
N ASP A 1033 12.59 -34.76 -59.37
CA ASP A 1033 13.36 -34.65 -60.61
C ASP A 1033 14.39 -33.50 -60.54
N CYS A 1034 14.05 -32.39 -59.88
CA CYS A 1034 14.94 -31.23 -59.76
C CYS A 1034 16.12 -31.48 -58.81
N ALA A 1035 15.84 -32.09 -57.67
CA ALA A 1035 16.83 -32.38 -56.64
C ALA A 1035 17.81 -33.49 -57.09
N TYR A 1036 17.39 -34.37 -58.00
CA TYR A 1036 18.16 -35.53 -58.47
C TYR A 1036 18.66 -35.43 -59.92
N ASP A 1037 18.49 -34.30 -60.60
CA ASP A 1037 19.03 -34.10 -61.95
C ASP A 1037 20.56 -33.92 -61.89
N GLU A 1038 21.29 -35.04 -62.04
CA GLU A 1038 22.76 -35.09 -62.07
C GLU A 1038 23.35 -34.21 -63.20
N ASP A 1039 22.58 -33.86 -64.24
CA ASP A 1039 23.03 -33.04 -65.36
C ASP A 1039 23.03 -31.52 -65.03
N GLN A 1040 22.40 -31.10 -63.93
CA GLN A 1040 22.24 -29.67 -63.55
C GLN A 1040 23.29 -29.15 -62.56
N ASN A 1041 24.24 -29.99 -62.11
CA ASN A 1041 25.44 -29.53 -61.39
C ASN A 1041 25.13 -28.73 -60.08
N TRP A 1042 24.09 -29.12 -59.34
CA TRP A 1042 23.73 -28.56 -58.03
C TRP A 1042 24.81 -28.81 -56.97
N GLU A 1043 24.96 -27.91 -56.00
CA GLU A 1043 25.89 -28.11 -54.87
C GLU A 1043 25.45 -29.25 -53.96
N ALA A 1044 24.13 -29.32 -53.71
CA ALA A 1044 23.46 -30.39 -53.00
C ALA A 1044 22.01 -30.52 -53.51
N PRO A 1045 21.34 -31.66 -53.34
CA PRO A 1045 19.95 -31.84 -53.79
C PRO A 1045 18.95 -30.84 -53.19
N ILE A 1046 19.17 -30.39 -51.95
CA ILE A 1046 18.42 -29.31 -51.31
C ILE A 1046 18.51 -27.97 -52.07
N HIS A 1047 19.62 -27.72 -52.77
CA HIS A 1047 19.82 -26.53 -53.60
C HIS A 1047 18.85 -26.54 -54.79
N GLY A 1048 18.76 -27.68 -55.49
CA GLY A 1048 17.77 -27.86 -56.57
C GLY A 1048 16.33 -27.76 -56.06
N PHE A 1049 16.04 -28.29 -54.87
CA PHE A 1049 14.73 -28.15 -54.24
C PHE A 1049 14.36 -26.69 -53.97
N LEU A 1050 15.24 -25.92 -53.31
CA LEU A 1050 14.97 -24.52 -52.93
C LEU A 1050 14.95 -23.58 -54.14
N ASN A 1051 15.78 -23.84 -55.16
CA ASN A 1051 15.74 -23.12 -56.43
C ASN A 1051 14.36 -23.27 -57.10
N ARG A 1052 13.87 -24.51 -57.20
CA ARG A 1052 12.52 -24.78 -57.72
C ARG A 1052 11.42 -24.24 -56.83
N PHE A 1053 11.59 -24.32 -55.51
CA PHE A 1053 10.62 -23.79 -54.56
C PHE A 1053 10.38 -22.29 -54.79
N LYS A 1054 11.45 -21.53 -55.07
CA LYS A 1054 11.33 -20.09 -55.33
C LYS A 1054 10.88 -19.75 -56.75
N GLN A 1055 11.40 -20.43 -57.77
CA GLN A 1055 11.20 -20.07 -59.18
C GLN A 1055 10.15 -20.90 -59.92
N GLY A 1056 9.81 -22.09 -59.42
CA GLY A 1056 9.02 -23.10 -60.11
C GLY A 1056 9.77 -23.86 -61.23
N GLY A 1057 11.00 -23.46 -61.56
CA GLY A 1057 11.88 -24.09 -62.56
C GLY A 1057 13.09 -24.80 -61.95
N CYS A 1058 13.88 -25.50 -62.77
CA CYS A 1058 15.11 -26.19 -62.37
C CYS A 1058 16.27 -25.63 -63.18
N ASP A 1059 16.78 -24.46 -62.78
CA ASP A 1059 17.88 -23.80 -63.46
C ASP A 1059 18.97 -23.41 -62.44
N PRO A 1060 20.11 -24.11 -62.43
CA PRO A 1060 21.23 -23.85 -61.50
C PRO A 1060 21.91 -22.50 -61.77
N THR A 1061 21.63 -21.88 -62.92
CA THR A 1061 22.13 -20.55 -63.27
C THR A 1061 21.18 -19.43 -62.86
N ASP A 1062 19.99 -19.75 -62.36
CA ASP A 1062 19.04 -18.75 -61.90
C ASP A 1062 19.49 -18.10 -60.60
N GLU A 1063 19.80 -16.80 -60.69
CA GLU A 1063 20.31 -16.01 -59.57
C GLU A 1063 19.28 -15.90 -58.43
N VAL A 1064 17.98 -15.88 -58.72
CA VAL A 1064 16.95 -15.70 -57.69
C VAL A 1064 16.76 -16.98 -56.87
N GLY A 1065 16.76 -18.15 -57.53
CA GLY A 1065 16.74 -19.44 -56.86
C GLY A 1065 18.02 -19.71 -56.05
N ASN A 1066 19.19 -19.30 -56.56
CA ASN A 1066 20.46 -19.42 -55.85
C ASN A 1066 20.53 -18.51 -54.62
N ASN A 1067 20.12 -17.24 -54.77
CA ASN A 1067 20.04 -16.31 -53.64
C ASN A 1067 19.05 -16.80 -52.56
N TYR A 1068 17.98 -17.48 -52.97
CA TYR A 1068 17.02 -18.05 -52.03
C TYR A 1068 17.60 -19.26 -51.27
N TYR A 1069 18.36 -20.13 -51.95
CA TYR A 1069 19.10 -21.21 -51.29
C TYR A 1069 20.09 -20.66 -50.24
N GLU A 1070 20.91 -19.68 -50.61
CA GLU A 1070 21.86 -19.03 -49.69
C GLU A 1070 21.16 -18.33 -48.52
N LEU A 1071 19.99 -17.72 -48.76
CA LEU A 1071 19.17 -17.11 -47.72
C LEU A 1071 18.71 -18.14 -46.69
N ILE A 1072 18.09 -19.24 -47.14
CA ILE A 1072 17.58 -20.29 -46.24
C ILE A 1072 18.75 -20.98 -45.52
N GLN A 1073 19.89 -21.15 -46.17
CA GLN A 1073 21.08 -21.69 -45.52
C GLN A 1073 21.57 -20.77 -44.40
N ARG A 1074 21.61 -19.47 -44.62
CA ARG A 1074 21.94 -18.49 -43.57
C ARG A 1074 20.91 -18.46 -42.45
N GLU A 1075 19.64 -18.60 -42.78
CA GLU A 1075 18.58 -18.59 -41.76
C GLU A 1075 18.55 -19.86 -40.91
N TRP A 1076 18.94 -20.98 -41.50
CA TRP A 1076 19.18 -22.22 -40.77
C TRP A 1076 20.27 -22.05 -39.71
N GLU A 1077 21.33 -21.28 -39.99
CA GLU A 1077 22.40 -21.00 -39.03
C GLU A 1077 21.88 -20.26 -37.79
N PHE A 1078 20.81 -19.47 -37.90
CA PHE A 1078 20.18 -18.80 -36.74
C PHE A 1078 19.48 -19.77 -35.79
N LEU A 1079 19.11 -20.98 -36.25
CA LEU A 1079 18.62 -22.01 -35.35
C LEU A 1079 19.72 -22.58 -34.43
N ASN A 1080 20.96 -22.12 -34.57
CA ASN A 1080 22.14 -22.51 -33.79
C ASN A 1080 22.31 -24.03 -33.66
N LEU A 1081 21.98 -24.73 -34.73
CA LEU A 1081 22.04 -26.18 -34.75
C LEU A 1081 23.50 -26.63 -34.82
N SER A 1082 23.87 -27.59 -33.98
CA SER A 1082 25.17 -28.27 -34.08
C SER A 1082 25.27 -29.18 -35.33
N CYS A 1083 24.25 -29.17 -36.20
CA CYS A 1083 24.14 -30.02 -37.37
C CYS A 1083 24.27 -29.22 -38.66
N PRO A 1084 24.79 -29.83 -39.74
CA PRO A 1084 24.88 -29.18 -41.04
C PRO A 1084 23.50 -28.92 -41.64
N PHE A 1085 23.44 -27.96 -42.57
CA PHE A 1085 22.28 -27.75 -43.44
C PHE A 1085 21.93 -29.06 -44.16
N PRO A 1086 20.64 -29.46 -44.24
CA PRO A 1086 20.27 -30.80 -44.67
C PRO A 1086 20.50 -30.99 -46.18
N ASP A 1087 21.05 -32.13 -46.58
CA ASP A 1087 21.29 -32.43 -48.01
C ASP A 1087 19.98 -32.60 -48.80
N TYR A 1088 18.88 -32.93 -48.10
CA TYR A 1088 17.54 -33.10 -48.66
C TYR A 1088 16.47 -32.52 -47.72
N PRO A 1089 15.30 -32.09 -48.23
CA PRO A 1089 14.19 -31.69 -47.38
C PRO A 1089 13.67 -32.81 -46.46
N THR A 1090 13.94 -34.07 -46.82
CA THR A 1090 13.57 -35.27 -46.06
C THR A 1090 14.73 -35.84 -45.24
N ASP A 1091 15.85 -35.13 -45.15
CA ASP A 1091 16.97 -35.55 -44.31
C ASP A 1091 16.64 -35.31 -42.83
N MET A 1092 16.24 -36.39 -42.15
CA MET A 1092 15.86 -36.38 -40.73
C MET A 1092 17.06 -36.62 -39.78
N SER A 1093 18.29 -36.61 -40.31
CA SER A 1093 19.51 -36.90 -39.53
C SER A 1093 19.83 -35.82 -38.51
N CYS A 1094 19.42 -34.58 -38.78
CA CYS A 1094 19.42 -33.51 -37.78
C CYS A 1094 18.14 -33.57 -36.91
N PRO A 1095 18.27 -33.80 -35.59
CA PRO A 1095 17.18 -33.76 -34.63
C PRO A 1095 16.67 -32.35 -34.32
#